data_AF-A0AAD6SD68-F1
#
_entry.id   AF-A0AAD6SD68-F1
#
_cell.length_a   1.000
_cell.length_b   1.000
_cell.length_c   1.000
_cell.angle_alpha   90.00
_cell.angle_beta   90.00
_cell.angle_gamma   90.00
#
_symmetry.space_group_name_H-M   'P 1'
#
loop_
_entity.id
_entity.type
_entity.pdbx_description
1 polymer ?
#
loop_
_entity_poly.entity_id
_entity_poly.type
_entity_poly.pdbx_seq_one_letter_code
_entity_poly.pdbx_strand_id
1 'polypeptide(L)'
;MAHALVFQGKYFFYPIGNTSAVSLLRDIAPEEPANLLLLGCGDPRNVLYSIFSEHSHCKTCFLVVFGSRNVLFFTLVADNQVSQDVIWNIFFHFYLGVQCKKLLDIGETLRAWDASAYGPFIKMGTQYTLDELRRHWALYSGYHDLPVERRNASRTAKDLGIGARSAGPLIDKATKVCEEQFLAYWKTGTTFSKTKDTATASFLNPTFVYSLVGEGCNVHYGTDPVAPFHLAALFGSGIRASVTDLVKIVKAEFSRTVLRFFASEATALCKALGGFDATGALNLGIFLNPAEYGSAPSTFNVIDSSNLSDHIGLLNVLIATVPLLRSPASCGSVLYTESLTYHGKDATKEFAESLYADIHTVGALLNLAPTDYVGGFSSRSNTHELIAYMTGRQNQFHQTTTWKAPASGDRLASSGNQPLPPVYDARQLGTLLYDIYHQLFEQEDSHHFWRLNQDNVANAVAASNIVHYIRESFVLFLKLVRKNLQIPNHLWLDADKSLPMDSVNYQDLAAHLHLHGVHTIPFLHITEKKVRVILVVPREKFVTLGTPILQCDTRGQWSHNQFTAVHAAFGTSRPRGRKGSSPIVISFTMSARLLTLERPEDTRICCSQTLFSANVMDADHVYILPQDPFPSPKPAAAQGNPNQIFEIGQVEPVVVELDEECELISSLTSMVLVENTDAKHAFSTGTMPEISQLSPCVMRLAVGGRSQNLVYPIPINGMQNKLRLARKSLYIEVIVPPSGPFKQGGMKVSPFPVVGMHTSLHPWNIHRLNLSSLPILNVKTPVQKKWVNIHLGSMMSAREYALRKAHEDDALMRVKETINTIFVRSSGAQGGDKIHRLFNLVEKESNNCDTVLFVSDLKFDLSSHTIVCDGYVLPLTKNLLSRIEVQFRKLIPAMYGIPVSKVEIAAWKRLMPALVERCRTWKHTDTCEYIVQGKVPLTDEMERDPLCSCGKGKDVDGMLKVPEWSKLARFAVRIAFSPLFAVSYLEKVGRDPAAGRCFVCRGKGKPKMMKCTACGKVRYCSKECQSKDWKAHKPKCKQAVVKV
;
A
#
# COMPACT_ATOMS: atom_id res chain seq x y z
N MET A 1 3.47 -13.18 -18.32
CA MET A 1 3.41 -12.57 -16.97
C MET A 1 4.78 -11.99 -16.76
N ALA A 2 4.90 -10.76 -16.26
CA ALA A 2 6.19 -10.06 -16.23
C ALA A 2 6.87 -10.18 -14.86
N HIS A 3 6.97 -11.40 -14.36
CA HIS A 3 7.67 -11.80 -13.15
C HIS A 3 8.21 -13.23 -13.36
N ALA A 4 9.16 -13.68 -12.54
CA ALA A 4 9.72 -15.02 -12.68
C ALA A 4 8.64 -16.11 -12.53
N LEU A 5 8.67 -17.13 -13.39
CA LEU A 5 7.73 -18.25 -13.33
C LEU A 5 8.27 -19.33 -12.38
N VAL A 6 7.80 -19.34 -11.14
CA VAL A 6 8.19 -20.39 -10.18
C VAL A 6 7.32 -21.63 -10.36
N PHE A 7 7.94 -22.79 -10.62
CA PHE A 7 7.23 -24.07 -10.50
C PHE A 7 7.04 -24.40 -9.02
N GLN A 8 5.85 -24.17 -8.49
CA GLN A 8 5.61 -24.27 -7.06
C GLN A 8 5.51 -25.72 -6.57
N GLY A 9 6.60 -26.43 -6.25
CA GLY A 9 6.54 -27.79 -5.68
C GLY A 9 5.57 -27.94 -4.50
N LYS A 10 5.48 -26.92 -3.63
CA LYS A 10 4.43 -26.79 -2.61
C LYS A 10 3.58 -25.54 -2.88
N TYR A 11 2.26 -25.72 -2.95
CA TYR A 11 1.28 -24.63 -3.02
C TYR A 11 0.65 -24.41 -1.65
N PHE A 12 0.32 -23.16 -1.34
CA PHE A 12 -0.48 -22.80 -0.19
C PHE A 12 -1.75 -22.07 -0.63
N PHE A 13 -2.89 -22.59 -0.21
CA PHE A 13 -4.20 -21.99 -0.39
C PHE A 13 -4.50 -21.08 0.81
N TYR A 14 -4.96 -19.86 0.54
CA TYR A 14 -5.35 -18.87 1.55
C TYR A 14 -6.87 -18.66 1.53
N PRO A 15 -7.66 -19.56 2.15
CA PRO A 15 -9.11 -19.44 2.21
C PRO A 15 -9.61 -18.37 3.18
N ILE A 16 -8.74 -17.91 4.09
CA ILE A 16 -9.05 -16.93 5.13
C ILE A 16 -7.87 -15.94 5.17
N GLY A 17 -8.19 -14.65 5.27
CA GLY A 17 -7.21 -13.58 5.36
C GLY A 17 -6.28 -13.69 6.58
N ASN A 18 -5.02 -13.30 6.39
CA ASN A 18 -3.92 -13.42 7.34
C ASN A 18 -3.61 -12.13 8.13
N THR A 19 -4.37 -11.06 7.89
CA THR A 19 -4.29 -9.74 8.56
C THR A 19 -5.70 -9.30 8.99
N SER A 20 -5.85 -8.25 9.79
CA SER A 20 -7.19 -7.70 10.07
C SER A 20 -7.76 -6.97 8.85
N ALA A 21 -9.09 -6.98 8.68
CA ALA A 21 -9.75 -6.25 7.61
C ALA A 21 -9.43 -4.73 7.62
N VAL A 22 -9.47 -4.08 6.46
CA VAL A 22 -9.29 -2.62 6.32
C VAL A 22 -10.39 -2.00 5.45
N SER A 23 -10.78 -0.75 5.75
CA SER A 23 -11.74 -0.02 4.90
C SER A 23 -11.00 0.48 3.66
N LEU A 24 -11.45 0.04 2.49
CA LEU A 24 -10.89 0.39 1.18
C LEU A 24 -11.34 1.78 0.72
N LEU A 25 -12.33 2.38 1.38
CA LEU A 25 -12.88 3.70 1.08
C LEU A 25 -12.26 4.81 1.98
N ARG A 26 -11.31 4.46 2.85
CA ARG A 26 -10.72 5.35 3.87
C ARG A 26 -9.99 6.58 3.32
N ASP A 27 -9.66 6.61 2.03
CA ASP A 27 -9.00 7.74 1.34
C ASP A 27 -9.89 8.42 0.29
N ILE A 28 -11.18 8.04 0.21
CA ILE A 28 -12.15 8.55 -0.76
C ILE A 28 -13.15 9.49 -0.07
N ALA A 29 -13.49 10.61 -0.72
CA ALA A 29 -14.51 11.54 -0.21
C ALA A 29 -15.90 10.84 -0.15
N PRO A 30 -16.73 11.08 0.88
CA PRO A 30 -18.01 10.37 1.06
C PRO A 30 -19.05 10.66 -0.03
N GLU A 31 -18.87 11.72 -0.82
CA GLU A 31 -19.65 12.01 -2.01
C GLU A 31 -19.21 11.24 -3.26
N GLU A 32 -17.96 10.76 -3.32
CA GLU A 32 -17.37 10.23 -4.54
C GLU A 32 -17.71 8.74 -4.75
N PRO A 33 -18.26 8.33 -5.92
CA PRO A 33 -18.38 6.92 -6.27
C PRO A 33 -16.99 6.30 -6.53
N ALA A 34 -16.74 5.11 -5.98
CA ALA A 34 -15.45 4.45 -6.07
C ALA A 34 -15.47 3.22 -6.99
N ASN A 35 -14.53 3.19 -7.93
CA ASN A 35 -14.11 1.98 -8.62
C ASN A 35 -12.88 1.41 -7.91
N LEU A 36 -12.94 0.14 -7.49
CA LEU A 36 -11.89 -0.54 -6.73
C LEU A 36 -11.39 -1.79 -7.44
N LEU A 37 -10.07 -1.99 -7.47
CA LEU A 37 -9.40 -3.19 -7.96
C LEU A 37 -8.69 -3.89 -6.81
N LEU A 38 -9.08 -5.13 -6.51
CA LEU A 38 -8.52 -5.95 -5.41
C LEU A 38 -7.74 -7.12 -5.99
N LEU A 39 -6.41 -7.01 -5.96
CA LEU A 39 -5.46 -8.01 -6.43
C LEU A 39 -4.97 -8.83 -5.22
N GLY A 40 -4.76 -10.14 -5.40
CA GLY A 40 -4.37 -11.04 -4.29
C GLY A 40 -5.45 -11.26 -3.22
N CYS A 41 -6.69 -10.84 -3.49
CA CYS A 41 -7.80 -10.85 -2.54
C CYS A 41 -8.39 -12.25 -2.34
N GLY A 42 -7.76 -13.07 -1.49
CA GLY A 42 -8.18 -14.45 -1.23
C GLY A 42 -9.53 -14.61 -0.53
N ASP A 43 -10.02 -13.58 0.17
CA ASP A 43 -11.22 -13.62 1.01
C ASP A 43 -11.96 -12.27 1.06
N PRO A 44 -13.25 -12.22 1.43
CA PRO A 44 -14.08 -11.02 1.27
C PRO A 44 -13.92 -9.97 2.40
N ARG A 45 -13.08 -10.18 3.43
CA ARG A 45 -13.02 -9.33 4.64
C ARG A 45 -12.92 -7.83 4.38
N ASN A 46 -12.07 -7.39 3.43
CA ASN A 46 -11.86 -5.96 3.15
C ASN A 46 -13.09 -5.33 2.50
N VAL A 47 -13.75 -6.06 1.58
CA VAL A 47 -15.03 -5.63 0.97
C VAL A 47 -16.11 -5.50 2.04
N LEU A 48 -16.28 -6.55 2.86
CA LEU A 48 -17.30 -6.59 3.91
C LEU A 48 -17.09 -5.53 4.99
N TYR A 49 -15.84 -5.29 5.39
CA TYR A 49 -15.51 -4.26 6.36
C TYR A 49 -15.65 -2.85 5.79
N SER A 50 -15.34 -2.63 4.51
CA SER A 50 -15.61 -1.34 3.85
C SER A 50 -17.11 -1.01 3.86
N ILE A 51 -17.96 -2.00 3.51
CA ILE A 51 -19.42 -1.90 3.53
C ILE A 51 -19.95 -1.69 4.97
N PHE A 52 -19.33 -2.34 5.96
CA PHE A 52 -19.67 -2.14 7.38
C PHE A 52 -19.29 -0.74 7.89
N SER A 53 -18.13 -0.23 7.48
CA SER A 53 -17.54 1.00 8.01
C SER A 53 -18.13 2.27 7.40
N GLU A 54 -18.45 2.29 6.11
CA GLU A 54 -18.95 3.48 5.41
C GLU A 54 -20.40 3.28 4.94
N HIS A 55 -21.33 4.14 5.38
CA HIS A 55 -22.71 4.20 4.86
C HIS A 55 -22.77 5.01 3.56
N SER A 56 -21.90 4.68 2.60
CA SER A 56 -21.75 5.47 1.37
C SER A 56 -23.04 5.45 0.53
N HIS A 57 -23.48 6.61 0.07
CA HIS A 57 -24.68 6.70 -0.76
C HIS A 57 -24.41 6.42 -2.26
N CYS A 58 -23.18 6.08 -2.63
CA CYS A 58 -22.73 6.00 -4.02
C CYS A 58 -22.52 4.56 -4.48
N LYS A 59 -22.78 4.30 -5.78
CA LYS A 59 -22.50 2.99 -6.38
C LYS A 59 -21.01 2.70 -6.30
N THR A 60 -20.67 1.54 -5.77
CA THR A 60 -19.28 1.08 -5.61
C THR A 60 -19.08 -0.19 -6.43
N CYS A 61 -18.03 -0.23 -7.24
CA CYS A 61 -17.68 -1.40 -8.06
C CYS A 61 -16.37 -2.02 -7.59
N PHE A 62 -16.40 -3.26 -7.12
CA PHE A 62 -15.22 -4.02 -6.71
C PHE A 62 -14.86 -5.04 -7.79
N LEU A 63 -13.64 -4.99 -8.32
CA LEU A 63 -13.08 -6.03 -9.17
C LEU A 63 -12.20 -6.94 -8.31
N VAL A 64 -12.57 -8.22 -8.18
CA VAL A 64 -11.94 -9.17 -7.24
C VAL A 64 -11.28 -10.33 -8.00
N VAL A 65 -10.00 -10.57 -7.71
CA VAL A 65 -9.25 -11.71 -8.26
C VAL A 65 -9.46 -12.97 -7.42
N PHE A 66 -10.21 -13.91 -8.00
CA PHE A 66 -10.55 -15.26 -7.53
C PHE A 66 -11.49 -15.38 -6.31
N GLY A 67 -12.12 -16.56 -6.18
CA GLY A 67 -12.88 -16.97 -5.01
C GLY A 67 -14.22 -17.63 -5.33
N SER A 68 -14.22 -18.91 -5.71
CA SER A 68 -15.42 -19.78 -5.70
C SER A 68 -16.15 -19.77 -4.35
N ARG A 69 -15.38 -19.66 -3.28
CA ARG A 69 -15.83 -19.48 -1.89
C ARG A 69 -16.42 -18.10 -1.64
N ASN A 70 -15.86 -17.06 -2.27
CA ASN A 70 -16.28 -15.67 -2.11
C ASN A 70 -17.64 -15.48 -2.79
N VAL A 71 -17.80 -15.94 -4.04
CA VAL A 71 -19.10 -15.93 -4.74
C VAL A 71 -20.14 -16.75 -3.96
N LEU A 72 -19.79 -17.96 -3.51
CA LEU A 72 -20.67 -18.76 -2.63
C LEU A 72 -21.11 -17.97 -1.39
N PHE A 73 -20.18 -17.38 -0.65
CA PHE A 73 -20.48 -16.54 0.52
C PHE A 73 -21.46 -15.41 0.17
N PHE A 74 -21.20 -14.65 -0.90
CA PHE A 74 -22.07 -13.55 -1.29
C PHE A 74 -23.47 -14.02 -1.72
N THR A 75 -23.59 -15.16 -2.41
CA THR A 75 -24.91 -15.74 -2.75
C THR A 75 -25.69 -16.22 -1.52
N LEU A 76 -25.01 -16.82 -0.52
CA LEU A 76 -25.61 -17.22 0.76
C LEU A 76 -26.08 -16.02 1.59
N VAL A 77 -25.34 -14.91 1.54
CA VAL A 77 -25.74 -13.64 2.17
C VAL A 77 -26.96 -13.04 1.45
N ALA A 78 -27.00 -13.09 0.12
CA ALA A 78 -28.10 -12.55 -0.69
C ALA A 78 -29.41 -13.33 -0.54
N ASP A 79 -29.36 -14.66 -0.48
CA ASP A 79 -30.55 -15.53 -0.42
C ASP A 79 -31.41 -15.31 0.83
N ASN A 80 -30.85 -14.73 1.90
CA ASN A 80 -31.51 -14.37 3.16
C ASN A 80 -32.21 -15.52 3.94
N GLN A 81 -32.23 -16.75 3.40
CA GLN A 81 -32.84 -17.95 4.00
C GLN A 81 -31.87 -18.75 4.89
N VAL A 82 -30.58 -18.41 4.87
CA VAL A 82 -29.53 -19.13 5.60
C VAL A 82 -29.15 -18.40 6.89
N SER A 83 -29.05 -19.13 8.01
CA SER A 83 -28.67 -18.55 9.30
C SER A 83 -27.19 -18.14 9.33
N GLN A 84 -26.85 -17.18 10.19
CA GLN A 84 -25.50 -16.64 10.28
C GLN A 84 -24.48 -17.67 10.78
N ASP A 85 -24.89 -18.56 11.68
CA ASP A 85 -24.06 -19.67 12.14
C ASP A 85 -23.72 -20.62 10.98
N VAL A 86 -24.67 -20.89 10.08
CA VAL A 86 -24.39 -21.72 8.88
C VAL A 86 -23.43 -21.00 7.93
N ILE A 87 -23.59 -19.69 7.69
CA ILE A 87 -22.65 -18.90 6.87
C ILE A 87 -21.25 -18.90 7.49
N TRP A 88 -21.14 -18.70 8.81
CA TRP A 88 -19.88 -18.77 9.56
C TRP A 88 -19.22 -20.14 9.42
N ASN A 89 -19.97 -21.21 9.66
CA ASN A 89 -19.44 -22.58 9.61
C ASN A 89 -18.99 -22.94 8.19
N ILE A 90 -19.75 -22.57 7.14
CA ILE A 90 -19.37 -22.78 5.73
C ILE A 90 -18.05 -22.08 5.40
N PHE A 91 -17.84 -20.86 5.91
CA PHE A 91 -16.70 -20.04 5.50
C PHE A 91 -15.45 -20.18 6.37
N PHE A 92 -15.59 -20.49 7.66
CA PHE A 92 -14.49 -20.50 8.62
C PHE A 92 -14.17 -21.88 9.23
N HIS A 93 -15.02 -22.90 9.11
CA HIS A 93 -14.73 -24.24 9.66
C HIS A 93 -14.25 -25.22 8.59
N PHE A 94 -13.27 -26.03 8.94
CA PHE A 94 -12.77 -27.12 8.10
C PHE A 94 -13.77 -28.28 7.98
N TYR A 95 -14.88 -28.31 8.72
CA TYR A 95 -15.83 -29.42 8.69
C TYR A 95 -17.28 -28.95 8.51
N LEU A 96 -17.84 -29.13 7.30
CA LEU A 96 -19.26 -28.91 6.98
C LEU A 96 -19.62 -29.48 5.59
N GLY A 97 -20.87 -29.87 5.37
CA GLY A 97 -21.42 -30.11 4.03
C GLY A 97 -21.91 -28.81 3.37
N VAL A 98 -21.75 -28.70 2.04
CA VAL A 98 -22.16 -27.51 1.26
C VAL A 98 -22.90 -27.94 -0.01
N GLN A 99 -24.12 -27.46 -0.21
CA GLN A 99 -24.92 -27.74 -1.41
C GLN A 99 -24.79 -26.61 -2.45
N CYS A 100 -23.96 -26.79 -3.48
CA CYS A 100 -23.77 -25.78 -4.54
C CYS A 100 -24.67 -26.02 -5.78
N LYS A 101 -25.63 -26.96 -5.73
CA LYS A 101 -26.49 -27.34 -6.87
C LYS A 101 -27.14 -26.13 -7.56
N LYS A 102 -27.78 -25.24 -6.80
CA LYS A 102 -28.38 -23.99 -7.30
C LYS A 102 -27.41 -23.12 -8.12
N LEU A 103 -26.13 -23.04 -7.71
CA LEU A 103 -25.11 -22.27 -8.42
C LEU A 103 -24.62 -22.98 -9.70
N LEU A 104 -24.69 -24.31 -9.74
CA LEU A 104 -24.48 -25.09 -10.97
C LEU A 104 -25.63 -24.92 -11.94
N ASP A 105 -26.88 -24.90 -11.48
CA ASP A 105 -28.04 -24.80 -12.38
C ASP A 105 -28.07 -23.43 -13.10
N ILE A 106 -27.82 -22.33 -12.38
CA ILE A 106 -27.78 -20.97 -12.98
C ILE A 106 -26.45 -20.63 -13.66
N GLY A 107 -25.35 -21.30 -13.28
CA GLY A 107 -23.99 -21.01 -13.74
C GLY A 107 -23.60 -21.78 -15.00
N GLU A 108 -24.56 -22.13 -15.88
CA GLU A 108 -24.29 -22.87 -17.12
C GLU A 108 -23.68 -21.98 -18.21
N THR A 109 -24.19 -20.74 -18.33
CA THR A 109 -23.69 -19.74 -19.28
C THR A 109 -23.66 -18.37 -18.62
N LEU A 110 -22.85 -17.44 -19.14
CA LEU A 110 -22.87 -16.05 -18.69
C LEU A 110 -24.29 -15.45 -18.76
N ARG A 111 -25.04 -15.76 -19.83
CA ARG A 111 -26.43 -15.30 -20.02
C ARG A 111 -27.39 -15.82 -18.95
N ALA A 112 -27.26 -17.09 -18.56
CA ALA A 112 -28.06 -17.67 -17.47
C ALA A 112 -27.70 -17.07 -16.10
N TRP A 113 -26.41 -16.80 -15.88
CA TRP A 113 -25.94 -16.11 -14.68
C TRP A 113 -26.46 -14.67 -14.59
N ASP A 114 -26.35 -13.90 -15.67
CA ASP A 114 -26.79 -12.50 -15.73
C ASP A 114 -28.32 -12.34 -15.62
N ALA A 115 -29.09 -13.33 -16.07
CA ALA A 115 -30.54 -13.40 -15.89
C ALA A 115 -30.97 -13.90 -14.48
N SER A 116 -30.03 -14.39 -13.67
CA SER A 116 -30.33 -14.88 -12.32
C SER A 116 -30.55 -13.74 -11.31
N ALA A 117 -31.09 -14.08 -10.14
CA ALA A 117 -31.21 -13.14 -9.02
C ALA A 117 -29.86 -12.55 -8.54
N TYR A 118 -28.72 -13.14 -8.92
CA TYR A 118 -27.38 -12.64 -8.57
C TYR A 118 -26.76 -11.75 -9.65
N GLY A 119 -27.21 -11.87 -10.91
CA GLY A 119 -26.67 -11.12 -12.05
C GLY A 119 -26.59 -9.59 -11.88
N PRO A 120 -27.53 -8.92 -11.17
CA PRO A 120 -27.45 -7.47 -10.97
C PRO A 120 -26.26 -6.97 -10.14
N PHE A 121 -25.69 -7.81 -9.26
CA PHE A 121 -24.66 -7.41 -8.29
C PHE A 121 -23.44 -8.36 -8.20
N ILE A 122 -23.51 -9.58 -8.73
CA ILE A 122 -22.35 -10.45 -8.98
C ILE A 122 -22.16 -10.61 -10.48
N LYS A 123 -21.04 -10.10 -10.99
CA LYS A 123 -20.68 -10.13 -12.41
C LYS A 123 -19.45 -10.98 -12.69
N MET A 124 -19.46 -11.65 -13.83
CA MET A 124 -18.35 -12.48 -14.30
C MET A 124 -17.53 -11.71 -15.34
N GLY A 125 -16.24 -11.51 -15.05
CA GLY A 125 -15.32 -10.75 -15.88
C GLY A 125 -14.94 -11.45 -17.19
N THR A 126 -14.96 -12.78 -17.22
CA THR A 126 -14.64 -13.63 -18.38
C THR A 126 -15.46 -14.92 -18.33
N GLN A 127 -15.66 -15.59 -19.48
CA GLN A 127 -16.27 -16.94 -19.52
C GLN A 127 -15.44 -17.94 -18.70
N TYR A 128 -14.12 -17.92 -18.85
CA TYR A 128 -13.18 -18.75 -18.06
C TYR A 128 -13.38 -18.61 -16.55
N THR A 129 -13.73 -17.41 -16.06
CA THR A 129 -14.03 -17.20 -14.65
C THR A 129 -15.27 -18.00 -14.23
N LEU A 130 -16.37 -17.93 -15.00
CA LEU A 130 -17.57 -18.71 -14.71
C LEU A 130 -17.29 -20.22 -14.78
N ASP A 131 -16.53 -20.67 -15.79
CA ASP A 131 -16.17 -22.08 -15.95
C ASP A 131 -15.37 -22.62 -14.75
N GLU A 132 -14.38 -21.86 -14.27
CA GLU A 132 -13.59 -22.23 -13.10
C GLU A 132 -14.39 -22.19 -11.80
N LEU A 133 -15.30 -21.23 -11.64
CA LEU A 133 -16.22 -21.17 -10.49
C LEU A 133 -17.16 -22.39 -10.48
N ARG A 134 -17.80 -22.67 -11.62
CA ARG A 134 -18.65 -23.85 -11.85
C ARG A 134 -17.90 -25.15 -11.56
N ARG A 135 -16.65 -25.27 -12.04
CA ARG A 135 -15.78 -26.43 -11.77
C ARG A 135 -15.57 -26.65 -10.28
N HIS A 136 -15.31 -25.59 -9.51
CA HIS A 136 -15.18 -25.71 -8.05
C HIS A 136 -16.51 -26.07 -7.38
N TRP A 137 -17.64 -25.48 -7.78
CA TRP A 137 -18.97 -25.81 -7.23
C TRP A 137 -19.40 -27.25 -7.52
N ALA A 138 -18.98 -27.82 -8.65
CA ALA A 138 -19.20 -29.22 -9.00
C ALA A 138 -18.37 -30.14 -8.09
N LEU A 139 -17.08 -29.80 -7.89
CA LEU A 139 -16.21 -30.50 -6.95
C LEU A 139 -16.71 -30.41 -5.50
N TYR A 140 -17.28 -29.26 -5.10
CA TYR A 140 -17.87 -29.10 -3.76
C TYR A 140 -19.11 -29.98 -3.59
N SER A 141 -19.98 -30.02 -4.59
CA SER A 141 -21.24 -30.80 -4.52
C SER A 141 -20.99 -32.31 -4.55
N GLY A 142 -20.03 -32.79 -5.35
CA GLY A 142 -19.71 -34.22 -5.47
C GLY A 142 -18.66 -34.75 -4.48
N TYR A 143 -18.16 -33.92 -3.55
CA TYR A 143 -17.09 -34.32 -2.63
C TYR A 143 -17.50 -35.48 -1.70
N HIS A 144 -18.74 -35.46 -1.21
CA HIS A 144 -19.22 -36.48 -0.28
C HIS A 144 -19.42 -37.84 -0.95
N ASP A 145 -19.55 -37.89 -2.28
CA ASP A 145 -19.70 -39.11 -3.08
C ASP A 145 -18.34 -39.80 -3.37
N LEU A 146 -17.22 -39.17 -3.00
CA LEU A 146 -15.88 -39.74 -3.23
C LEU A 146 -15.54 -40.89 -2.28
N PRO A 147 -14.65 -41.83 -2.68
CA PRO A 147 -14.11 -42.86 -1.79
C PRO A 147 -13.48 -42.27 -0.52
N VAL A 148 -13.55 -43.00 0.59
CA VAL A 148 -13.02 -42.57 1.91
C VAL A 148 -11.56 -42.12 1.82
N GLU A 149 -10.72 -42.85 1.09
CA GLU A 149 -9.30 -42.55 0.86
C GLU A 149 -9.06 -41.15 0.27
N ARG A 150 -9.95 -40.69 -0.63
CA ARG A 150 -9.87 -39.35 -1.23
C ARG A 150 -10.49 -38.25 -0.35
N ARG A 151 -11.32 -38.63 0.62
CA ARG A 151 -11.88 -37.71 1.63
C ARG A 151 -10.91 -37.47 2.80
N ASN A 152 -9.92 -38.34 3.00
CA ASN A 152 -8.89 -38.23 4.04
C ASN A 152 -7.75 -37.27 3.64
N ALA A 153 -8.03 -35.96 3.57
CA ALA A 153 -6.98 -34.96 3.39
C ALA A 153 -6.30 -34.58 4.72
N SER A 154 -4.97 -34.76 4.79
CA SER A 154 -4.18 -34.43 6.00
C SER A 154 -3.92 -32.92 6.11
N ARG A 155 -3.93 -32.40 7.34
CA ARG A 155 -3.60 -31.01 7.67
C ARG A 155 -2.30 -30.96 8.46
N THR A 156 -1.41 -30.03 8.14
CA THR A 156 -0.18 -29.78 8.92
C THR A 156 -0.10 -28.31 9.33
N ALA A 157 -0.15 -28.06 10.65
CA ALA A 157 0.09 -26.76 11.24
C ALA A 157 1.61 -26.52 11.41
N LYS A 158 1.99 -25.27 11.72
CA LYS A 158 3.27 -24.94 12.37
C LYS A 158 2.99 -24.30 13.73
N ASP A 159 3.98 -24.26 14.59
CA ASP A 159 3.85 -23.94 16.03
C ASP A 159 3.59 -22.45 16.37
N LEU A 160 3.07 -21.63 15.44
CA LEU A 160 2.81 -20.21 15.72
C LEU A 160 1.60 -19.67 14.94
N GLY A 161 0.57 -19.24 15.68
CA GLY A 161 -0.61 -18.56 15.16
C GLY A 161 -0.37 -17.05 14.95
N ILE A 162 -0.97 -16.48 13.89
CA ILE A 162 -0.75 -15.08 13.48
C ILE A 162 -1.87 -14.11 13.93
N GLY A 163 -3.04 -14.60 14.35
CA GLY A 163 -4.20 -13.77 14.67
C GLY A 163 -3.99 -12.72 15.76
N ALA A 164 -2.99 -12.88 16.63
CA ALA A 164 -2.65 -11.90 17.66
C ALA A 164 -2.27 -10.52 17.10
N ARG A 165 -1.74 -10.45 15.87
CA ARG A 165 -1.44 -9.19 15.16
C ARG A 165 -2.66 -8.27 15.09
N SER A 166 -3.85 -8.85 14.87
CA SER A 166 -5.11 -8.13 14.73
C SER A 166 -5.64 -7.49 16.03
N ALA A 167 -4.91 -7.64 17.14
CA ALA A 167 -5.10 -6.85 18.36
C ALA A 167 -4.27 -5.54 18.38
N GLY A 168 -3.37 -5.33 17.41
CA GLY A 168 -2.55 -4.12 17.30
C GLY A 168 -1.79 -3.81 18.60
N PRO A 169 -1.98 -2.63 19.24
CA PRO A 169 -1.31 -2.27 20.50
C PRO A 169 -1.57 -3.21 21.68
N LEU A 170 -2.56 -4.11 21.55
CA LEU A 170 -2.94 -5.10 22.55
C LEU A 170 -2.38 -6.50 22.26
N ILE A 171 -1.49 -6.65 21.25
CA ILE A 171 -0.87 -7.92 20.85
C ILE A 171 -0.36 -8.74 22.05
N ASP A 172 0.36 -8.12 22.99
CA ASP A 172 0.89 -8.75 24.23
C ASP A 172 -0.17 -9.49 25.07
N LYS A 173 -1.43 -9.03 25.03
CA LYS A 173 -2.55 -9.70 25.72
C LYS A 173 -3.22 -10.77 24.85
N ALA A 174 -3.24 -10.53 23.54
CA ALA A 174 -3.89 -11.39 22.57
C ALA A 174 -3.09 -12.66 22.30
N THR A 175 -1.75 -12.58 22.24
CA THR A 175 -0.80 -13.66 21.90
C THR A 175 -1.24 -15.00 22.45
N LYS A 176 -1.25 -15.17 23.78
CA LYS A 176 -1.57 -16.46 24.43
C LYS A 176 -2.96 -16.99 24.03
N VAL A 177 -3.98 -16.13 24.01
CA VAL A 177 -5.37 -16.54 23.74
C VAL A 177 -5.54 -16.93 22.27
N CYS A 178 -4.85 -16.24 21.36
CA CYS A 178 -4.86 -16.55 19.93
C CYS A 178 -4.05 -17.83 19.64
N GLU A 179 -2.92 -18.05 20.32
CA GLU A 179 -2.15 -19.29 20.25
C GLU A 179 -2.98 -20.50 20.72
N GLU A 180 -3.63 -20.42 21.89
CA GLU A 180 -4.53 -21.46 22.40
C GLU A 180 -5.70 -21.74 21.44
N GLN A 181 -6.32 -20.70 20.88
CA GLN A 181 -7.42 -20.83 19.92
C GLN A 181 -6.96 -21.38 18.55
N PHE A 182 -5.79 -20.98 18.07
CA PHE A 182 -5.18 -21.46 16.82
C PHE A 182 -4.87 -22.96 16.92
N LEU A 183 -4.21 -23.40 18.00
CA LEU A 183 -3.92 -24.81 18.25
C LEU A 183 -5.21 -25.64 18.39
N ALA A 184 -6.22 -25.11 19.09
CA ALA A 184 -7.53 -25.74 19.17
C ALA A 184 -8.19 -25.86 17.79
N TYR A 185 -8.15 -24.81 16.97
CA TYR A 185 -8.72 -24.80 15.62
C TYR A 185 -8.03 -25.79 14.67
N TRP A 186 -6.70 -25.90 14.69
CA TRP A 186 -6.01 -26.90 13.85
C TRP A 186 -6.27 -28.35 14.30
N LYS A 187 -6.48 -28.54 15.62
CA LYS A 187 -6.87 -29.83 16.21
C LYS A 187 -8.32 -30.24 15.87
N THR A 188 -9.30 -29.36 16.06
CA THR A 188 -10.74 -29.68 15.91
C THR A 188 -11.33 -29.30 14.56
N GLY A 189 -10.64 -28.45 13.78
CA GLY A 189 -11.13 -27.82 12.55
C GLY A 189 -12.30 -26.86 12.72
N THR A 190 -12.65 -26.47 13.94
CA THR A 190 -13.79 -25.58 14.22
C THR A 190 -13.44 -24.55 15.28
N THR A 191 -14.25 -23.49 15.38
CA THR A 191 -14.14 -22.49 16.47
C THR A 191 -15.05 -22.82 17.66
N PHE A 192 -15.55 -24.05 17.77
CA PHE A 192 -16.45 -24.45 18.85
C PHE A 192 -15.68 -24.72 20.15
N SER A 193 -16.27 -24.32 21.28
CA SER A 193 -15.73 -24.53 22.62
C SER A 193 -16.33 -25.73 23.37
N LYS A 194 -17.42 -26.32 22.86
CA LYS A 194 -18.12 -27.45 23.46
C LYS A 194 -17.83 -28.74 22.70
N THR A 195 -17.46 -29.80 23.42
CA THR A 195 -17.10 -31.11 22.86
C THR A 195 -18.24 -31.78 22.07
N LYS A 196 -19.50 -31.50 22.43
CA LYS A 196 -20.69 -32.01 21.73
C LYS A 196 -20.81 -31.44 20.31
N ASP A 197 -20.48 -30.16 20.15
CA ASP A 197 -20.60 -29.44 18.87
C ASP A 197 -19.40 -29.74 17.95
N THR A 198 -18.24 -30.10 18.52
CA THR A 198 -17.12 -30.63 17.74
C THR A 198 -17.35 -32.06 17.24
N ALA A 199 -18.18 -32.87 17.92
CA ALA A 199 -18.42 -34.26 17.56
C ALA A 199 -19.36 -34.42 16.35
N THR A 200 -20.22 -33.43 16.07
CA THR A 200 -21.10 -33.40 14.88
C THR A 200 -20.39 -32.90 13.63
N ALA A 201 -19.25 -32.23 13.78
CA ALA A 201 -18.45 -31.66 12.70
C ALA A 201 -17.47 -32.70 12.10
N SER A 202 -18.01 -33.79 11.53
CA SER A 202 -17.22 -34.96 11.09
C SER A 202 -16.81 -34.96 9.61
N PHE A 203 -17.52 -34.23 8.73
CA PHE A 203 -17.26 -34.21 7.29
C PHE A 203 -16.43 -33.00 6.86
N LEU A 204 -15.30 -33.22 6.19
CA LEU A 204 -14.40 -32.16 5.75
C LEU A 204 -15.10 -31.21 4.77
N ASN A 205 -14.97 -29.90 5.00
CA ASN A 205 -15.57 -28.83 4.20
C ASN A 205 -14.86 -28.75 2.84
N PRO A 206 -15.54 -29.09 1.72
CA PRO A 206 -14.88 -29.21 0.43
C PRO A 206 -14.35 -27.86 -0.09
N THR A 207 -14.85 -26.75 0.44
CA THR A 207 -14.33 -25.42 0.11
C THR A 207 -12.88 -25.20 0.55
N PHE A 208 -12.38 -25.97 1.53
CA PHE A 208 -10.97 -25.97 1.95
C PHE A 208 -10.12 -27.04 1.25
N VAL A 209 -10.76 -28.06 0.65
CA VAL A 209 -10.08 -29.21 0.03
C VAL A 209 -9.56 -28.90 -1.37
N TYR A 210 -10.35 -28.16 -2.16
CA TYR A 210 -10.05 -27.84 -3.55
C TYR A 210 -9.54 -26.40 -3.71
N SER A 211 -8.52 -26.28 -4.55
CA SER A 211 -7.89 -25.02 -4.95
C SER A 211 -7.54 -25.06 -6.43
N LEU A 212 -6.97 -23.97 -6.97
CA LEU A 212 -6.53 -23.90 -8.38
C LEU A 212 -5.54 -25.01 -8.77
N VAL A 213 -4.74 -25.53 -7.82
CA VAL A 213 -3.81 -26.66 -8.09
C VAL A 213 -4.44 -28.05 -7.99
N GLY A 214 -5.71 -28.13 -7.58
CA GLY A 214 -6.49 -29.36 -7.45
C GLY A 214 -6.87 -29.74 -6.01
N GLU A 215 -7.07 -31.05 -5.81
CA GLU A 215 -7.45 -31.72 -4.56
C GLU A 215 -6.25 -31.91 -3.63
N GLY A 216 -6.41 -31.61 -2.33
CA GLY A 216 -5.40 -31.97 -1.32
C GLY A 216 -5.46 -31.24 0.03
N CYS A 217 -6.39 -30.30 0.23
CA CYS A 217 -6.43 -29.46 1.45
C CYS A 217 -5.10 -28.72 1.70
N ASN A 218 -4.57 -28.09 0.64
CA ASN A 218 -3.31 -27.34 0.66
C ASN A 218 -3.39 -26.01 1.45
N VAL A 219 -4.23 -25.92 2.47
CA VAL A 219 -4.46 -24.72 3.28
C VAL A 219 -3.15 -24.24 3.93
N HIS A 220 -2.88 -22.93 3.87
CA HIS A 220 -1.68 -22.36 4.46
C HIS A 220 -1.61 -22.67 5.96
N TYR A 221 -0.45 -23.11 6.45
CA TYR A 221 -0.27 -23.57 7.83
C TYR A 221 -0.55 -22.50 8.90
N GLY A 222 -0.50 -21.21 8.52
CA GLY A 222 -0.86 -20.08 9.38
C GLY A 222 -2.32 -19.63 9.25
N THR A 223 -3.19 -20.44 8.62
CA THR A 223 -4.63 -20.11 8.49
C THR A 223 -5.27 -20.06 9.87
N ASP A 224 -5.93 -18.93 10.15
CA ASP A 224 -6.44 -18.58 11.47
C ASP A 224 -7.80 -17.86 11.28
N PRO A 225 -8.91 -18.40 11.81
CA PRO A 225 -10.23 -17.81 11.62
C PRO A 225 -10.45 -16.52 12.42
N VAL A 226 -9.58 -16.16 13.37
CA VAL A 226 -9.69 -14.87 14.10
C VAL A 226 -8.84 -13.76 13.48
N ALA A 227 -7.85 -14.09 12.63
CA ALA A 227 -6.96 -13.11 12.00
C ALA A 227 -7.69 -12.01 11.21
N PRO A 228 -8.75 -12.28 10.41
CA PRO A 228 -9.52 -11.23 9.71
C PRO A 228 -10.18 -10.19 10.62
N PHE A 229 -10.38 -10.49 11.90
CA PHE A 229 -11.24 -9.74 12.81
C PHE A 229 -10.45 -8.81 13.74
N HIS A 230 -11.08 -7.71 14.12
CA HIS A 230 -10.47 -6.71 14.99
C HIS A 230 -10.50 -7.10 16.47
N LEU A 231 -9.41 -7.69 16.95
CA LEU A 231 -9.31 -8.21 18.32
C LEU A 231 -9.05 -7.12 19.36
N ALA A 232 -8.60 -5.93 18.95
CA ALA A 232 -8.27 -4.84 19.88
C ALA A 232 -9.45 -4.45 20.79
N ALA A 233 -10.68 -4.41 20.26
CA ALA A 233 -11.87 -4.10 21.06
C ALA A 233 -12.17 -5.19 22.13
N LEU A 234 -11.94 -6.47 21.81
CA LEU A 234 -12.12 -7.58 22.75
C LEU A 234 -11.21 -7.45 23.98
N PHE A 235 -9.92 -7.16 23.76
CA PHE A 235 -8.91 -6.99 24.83
C PHE A 235 -8.85 -5.56 25.43
N GLY A 236 -9.71 -4.68 24.93
CA GLY A 236 -9.62 -3.22 25.09
C GLY A 236 -10.84 -2.55 25.71
N SER A 237 -12.06 -2.98 25.36
CA SER A 237 -13.30 -2.35 25.81
C SER A 237 -14.50 -3.28 25.99
N GLY A 238 -14.42 -4.55 25.60
CA GLY A 238 -15.44 -5.56 25.90
C GLY A 238 -16.70 -5.52 25.03
N ILE A 239 -16.77 -4.58 24.06
CA ILE A 239 -17.83 -4.57 23.04
C ILE A 239 -17.32 -5.33 21.81
N ARG A 240 -18.08 -6.34 21.39
CA ARG A 240 -17.76 -7.20 20.24
C ARG A 240 -18.64 -6.80 19.06
N ALA A 241 -18.04 -6.27 17.99
CA ALA A 241 -18.71 -6.25 16.69
C ALA A 241 -18.97 -7.71 16.27
N SER A 242 -20.22 -8.03 15.93
CA SER A 242 -20.62 -9.41 15.64
C SER A 242 -20.70 -9.66 14.12
N VAL A 243 -20.61 -10.93 13.74
CA VAL A 243 -20.91 -11.37 12.36
C VAL A 243 -22.35 -10.99 11.98
N THR A 244 -23.25 -10.93 12.97
CA THR A 244 -24.65 -10.50 12.82
C THR A 244 -24.76 -9.07 12.30
N ASP A 245 -24.00 -8.13 12.86
CA ASP A 245 -24.04 -6.71 12.47
C ASP A 245 -23.53 -6.53 11.04
N LEU A 246 -22.40 -7.18 10.73
CA LEU A 246 -21.79 -7.17 9.40
C LEU A 246 -22.73 -7.79 8.35
N VAL A 247 -23.29 -8.98 8.59
CA VAL A 247 -24.21 -9.63 7.64
C VAL A 247 -25.48 -8.80 7.44
N LYS A 248 -26.00 -8.13 8.50
CA LYS A 248 -27.17 -7.26 8.40
C LYS A 248 -26.91 -6.04 7.51
N ILE A 249 -25.76 -5.38 7.68
CA ILE A 249 -25.39 -4.20 6.88
C ILE A 249 -25.06 -4.59 5.44
N VAL A 250 -24.28 -5.66 5.25
CA VAL A 250 -23.93 -6.16 3.90
C VAL A 250 -25.19 -6.48 3.10
N LYS A 251 -26.21 -7.13 3.69
CA LYS A 251 -27.50 -7.38 3.02
C LYS A 251 -28.19 -6.11 2.50
N ALA A 252 -28.12 -5.00 3.24
CA ALA A 252 -28.75 -3.74 2.82
C ALA A 252 -28.01 -3.11 1.62
N GLU A 253 -26.68 -3.01 1.70
CA GLU A 253 -25.85 -2.36 0.68
C GLU A 253 -25.55 -3.23 -0.56
N PHE A 254 -25.81 -4.54 -0.50
CA PHE A 254 -25.58 -5.45 -1.63
C PHE A 254 -26.44 -5.12 -2.85
N SER A 255 -27.62 -4.54 -2.64
CA SER A 255 -28.49 -4.04 -3.72
C SER A 255 -27.90 -2.85 -4.51
N ARG A 256 -26.80 -2.24 -4.02
CA ARG A 256 -26.21 -0.99 -4.53
C ARG A 256 -24.75 -1.14 -4.97
N THR A 257 -24.16 -2.29 -4.69
CA THR A 257 -22.73 -2.61 -4.88
C THR A 257 -22.59 -3.65 -6.00
N VAL A 258 -21.65 -3.46 -6.92
CA VAL A 258 -21.35 -4.45 -7.97
C VAL A 258 -20.02 -5.13 -7.66
N LEU A 259 -20.04 -6.45 -7.52
CA LEU A 259 -18.85 -7.29 -7.39
C LEU A 259 -18.56 -7.97 -8.72
N ARG A 260 -17.36 -7.79 -9.26
CA ARG A 260 -16.93 -8.31 -10.57
C ARG A 260 -15.75 -9.25 -10.40
N PHE A 261 -15.95 -10.54 -10.66
CA PHE A 261 -14.95 -11.57 -10.39
C PHE A 261 -14.09 -11.90 -11.61
N PHE A 262 -12.81 -12.20 -11.36
CA PHE A 262 -11.84 -12.66 -12.35
C PHE A 262 -11.03 -13.85 -11.83
N ALA A 263 -10.95 -14.94 -12.60
CA ALA A 263 -9.95 -15.98 -12.41
C ALA A 263 -8.75 -15.69 -13.33
N SER A 264 -7.72 -15.02 -12.80
CA SER A 264 -6.51 -14.64 -13.55
C SER A 264 -5.32 -14.40 -12.62
N GLU A 265 -4.11 -14.37 -13.19
CA GLU A 265 -2.93 -13.77 -12.55
C GLU A 265 -3.07 -12.23 -12.54
N ALA A 266 -2.57 -11.58 -11.48
CA ALA A 266 -2.75 -10.16 -11.23
C ALA A 266 -2.09 -9.26 -12.30
N THR A 267 -0.82 -9.49 -12.66
CA THR A 267 -0.12 -8.69 -13.67
C THR A 267 -0.73 -8.88 -15.06
N ALA A 268 -1.14 -10.11 -15.39
CA ALA A 268 -1.85 -10.42 -16.63
C ALA A 268 -3.20 -9.71 -16.73
N LEU A 269 -4.00 -9.72 -15.65
CA LEU A 269 -5.26 -8.97 -15.57
C LEU A 269 -5.03 -7.47 -15.73
N CYS A 270 -4.05 -6.91 -15.02
CA CYS A 270 -3.73 -5.49 -15.11
C CYS A 270 -3.34 -5.08 -16.54
N LYS A 271 -2.50 -5.89 -17.21
CA LYS A 271 -2.12 -5.69 -18.61
C LYS A 271 -3.33 -5.75 -19.55
N ALA A 272 -4.27 -6.66 -19.33
CA ALA A 272 -5.49 -6.75 -20.13
C ALA A 272 -6.42 -5.55 -19.93
N LEU A 273 -6.62 -5.10 -18.68
CA LEU A 273 -7.45 -3.92 -18.36
C LEU A 273 -6.86 -2.63 -18.94
N GLY A 274 -5.56 -2.39 -18.75
CA GLY A 274 -4.89 -1.19 -19.28
C GLY A 274 -4.72 -1.21 -20.80
N GLY A 275 -4.63 -2.41 -21.40
CA GLY A 275 -4.67 -2.58 -22.84
C GLY A 275 -6.07 -2.35 -23.42
N PHE A 276 -7.12 -2.81 -22.75
CA PHE A 276 -8.51 -2.52 -23.10
C PHE A 276 -8.80 -1.02 -23.00
N ASP A 277 -8.36 -0.35 -21.94
CA ASP A 277 -8.44 1.11 -21.80
C ASP A 277 -7.83 1.86 -23.00
N ALA A 278 -6.64 1.43 -23.43
CA ALA A 278 -5.89 2.06 -24.50
C ALA A 278 -6.37 1.74 -25.94
N THR A 279 -7.18 0.69 -26.14
CA THR A 279 -7.48 0.15 -27.49
C THR A 279 -8.92 -0.26 -27.74
N GLY A 280 -9.74 -0.41 -26.70
CA GLY A 280 -11.05 -1.06 -26.75
C GLY A 280 -11.02 -2.57 -27.02
N ALA A 281 -9.84 -3.19 -27.19
CA ALA A 281 -9.73 -4.59 -27.56
C ALA A 281 -10.05 -5.52 -26.37
N LEU A 282 -11.09 -6.35 -26.54
CA LEU A 282 -11.55 -7.29 -25.52
C LEU A 282 -10.67 -8.54 -25.36
N ASN A 283 -9.73 -8.79 -26.28
CA ASN A 283 -8.82 -9.93 -26.24
C ASN A 283 -7.35 -9.47 -26.27
N LEU A 284 -6.72 -9.40 -25.10
CA LEU A 284 -5.30 -9.04 -24.95
C LEU A 284 -4.57 -10.07 -24.08
N GLY A 285 -4.80 -11.35 -24.39
CA GLY A 285 -4.33 -12.51 -23.61
C GLY A 285 -5.32 -12.96 -22.53
N ILE A 286 -6.27 -12.10 -22.17
CA ILE A 286 -7.48 -12.42 -21.40
C ILE A 286 -8.66 -11.93 -22.22
N PHE A 287 -9.68 -12.78 -22.39
CA PHE A 287 -10.91 -12.44 -23.11
C PHE A 287 -11.95 -11.85 -22.14
N LEU A 288 -12.07 -10.53 -22.13
CA LEU A 288 -13.02 -9.78 -21.32
C LEU A 288 -14.46 -10.00 -21.81
N ASN A 289 -15.41 -10.16 -20.88
CA ASN A 289 -16.82 -10.40 -21.21
C ASN A 289 -17.42 -9.20 -21.98
N PRO A 290 -17.81 -9.37 -23.27
CA PRO A 290 -18.30 -8.26 -24.10
C PRO A 290 -19.59 -7.61 -23.58
N ALA A 291 -20.46 -8.40 -22.93
CA ALA A 291 -21.73 -7.90 -22.37
C ALA A 291 -21.52 -6.91 -21.21
N GLU A 292 -20.33 -6.94 -20.59
CA GLU A 292 -20.01 -6.18 -19.39
C GLU A 292 -19.04 -5.03 -19.66
N TYR A 293 -18.06 -5.26 -20.54
CA TYR A 293 -17.02 -4.28 -20.88
C TYR A 293 -17.48 -3.22 -21.91
N GLY A 294 -18.80 -2.99 -22.01
CA GLY A 294 -19.37 -1.75 -22.56
C GLY A 294 -19.53 -0.63 -21.51
N SER A 295 -19.54 -0.96 -20.21
CA SER A 295 -19.69 0.04 -19.13
C SER A 295 -18.91 -0.29 -17.84
N ALA A 296 -18.11 -1.35 -17.83
CA ALA A 296 -17.26 -1.71 -16.70
C ALA A 296 -16.03 -0.77 -16.60
N PRO A 297 -15.53 -0.47 -15.38
CA PRO A 297 -14.35 0.36 -15.22
C PRO A 297 -13.07 -0.36 -15.67
N SER A 298 -12.28 0.36 -16.48
CA SER A 298 -10.90 0.04 -16.85
C SER A 298 -9.86 0.72 -15.95
N THR A 299 -10.24 1.82 -15.30
CA THR A 299 -9.43 2.61 -14.36
C THR A 299 -10.12 2.73 -13.00
N PHE A 300 -9.32 2.89 -11.94
CA PHE A 300 -9.76 2.72 -10.56
C PHE A 300 -9.36 3.90 -9.67
N ASN A 301 -10.24 4.26 -8.73
CA ASN A 301 -9.93 5.20 -7.65
C ASN A 301 -9.03 4.53 -6.60
N VAL A 302 -9.27 3.25 -6.33
CA VAL A 302 -8.55 2.48 -5.30
C VAL A 302 -8.01 1.21 -5.93
N ILE A 303 -6.73 0.93 -5.71
CA ILE A 303 -6.14 -0.38 -5.96
C ILE A 303 -5.61 -0.92 -4.64
N ASP A 304 -6.00 -2.13 -4.25
CA ASP A 304 -5.43 -2.87 -3.12
C ASP A 304 -4.69 -4.08 -3.67
N SER A 305 -3.36 -4.12 -3.51
CA SER A 305 -2.56 -5.27 -3.94
C SER A 305 -2.49 -6.38 -2.89
N SER A 306 -3.06 -6.16 -1.69
CA SER A 306 -2.80 -6.98 -0.50
C SER A 306 -1.28 -7.24 -0.36
N ASN A 307 -0.89 -8.45 0.04
CA ASN A 307 0.51 -8.84 0.22
C ASN A 307 1.24 -9.33 -1.05
N LEU A 308 0.79 -8.95 -2.26
CA LEU A 308 1.41 -9.41 -3.51
C LEU A 308 2.90 -9.02 -3.67
N SER A 309 3.40 -7.99 -2.99
CA SER A 309 4.84 -7.68 -3.03
C SER A 309 5.71 -8.79 -2.44
N ASP A 310 5.18 -9.61 -1.52
CA ASP A 310 5.85 -10.81 -0.97
C ASP A 310 5.94 -11.98 -1.99
N HIS A 311 5.26 -11.86 -3.14
CA HIS A 311 5.08 -12.95 -4.10
C HIS A 311 5.58 -12.63 -5.50
N ILE A 312 5.47 -11.37 -5.92
CA ILE A 312 5.93 -10.90 -7.24
C ILE A 312 6.86 -9.68 -7.15
N GLY A 313 7.21 -9.19 -5.96
CA GLY A 313 8.04 -8.01 -5.75
C GLY A 313 7.28 -6.69 -5.89
N LEU A 314 7.67 -5.69 -5.09
CA LEU A 314 7.01 -4.37 -5.05
C LEU A 314 7.02 -3.67 -6.42
N LEU A 315 8.16 -3.66 -7.13
CA LEU A 315 8.27 -2.94 -8.39
C LEU A 315 7.32 -3.52 -9.47
N ASN A 316 7.11 -4.84 -9.51
CA ASN A 316 6.14 -5.45 -10.43
C ASN A 316 4.70 -5.08 -10.10
N VAL A 317 4.35 -4.94 -8.81
CA VAL A 317 3.04 -4.41 -8.39
C VAL A 317 2.88 -2.98 -8.89
N LEU A 318 3.88 -2.11 -8.71
CA LEU A 318 3.83 -0.72 -9.19
C LEU A 318 3.70 -0.65 -10.72
N ILE A 319 4.53 -1.38 -11.46
CA ILE A 319 4.48 -1.46 -12.94
C ILE A 319 3.09 -1.85 -13.45
N ALA A 320 2.46 -2.84 -12.81
CA ALA A 320 1.15 -3.35 -13.23
C ALA A 320 0.00 -2.41 -12.85
N THR A 321 0.08 -1.73 -11.70
CA THR A 321 -1.06 -1.00 -11.11
C THR A 321 -1.08 0.50 -11.41
N VAL A 322 0.07 1.17 -11.50
CA VAL A 322 0.16 2.61 -11.83
C VAL A 322 -0.62 2.98 -13.09
N PRO A 323 -0.56 2.22 -14.22
CA PRO A 323 -1.33 2.55 -15.42
C PRO A 323 -2.85 2.49 -15.29
N LEU A 324 -3.37 1.89 -14.21
CA LEU A 324 -4.80 1.68 -13.97
C LEU A 324 -5.38 2.66 -12.94
N LEU A 325 -4.53 3.42 -12.24
CA LEU A 325 -5.00 4.50 -11.38
C LEU A 325 -5.67 5.57 -12.25
N ARG A 326 -6.84 6.03 -11.82
CA ARG A 326 -7.54 7.14 -12.47
C ARG A 326 -6.64 8.39 -12.48
N SER A 327 -6.75 9.18 -13.54
CA SER A 327 -5.87 10.35 -13.84
C SER A 327 -5.44 11.14 -12.60
N PRO A 328 -4.18 11.60 -12.51
CA PRO A 328 -3.68 12.42 -11.39
C PRO A 328 -4.49 13.69 -11.08
N ALA A 329 -5.35 14.14 -12.02
CA ALA A 329 -6.32 15.22 -11.77
C ALA A 329 -7.40 14.87 -10.74
N SER A 330 -7.68 13.58 -10.48
CA SER A 330 -8.56 13.17 -9.39
C SER A 330 -7.77 12.98 -8.09
N CYS A 331 -7.94 13.91 -7.14
CA CYS A 331 -7.25 13.90 -5.84
C CYS A 331 -7.56 12.68 -4.93
N GLY A 332 -8.44 11.78 -5.37
CA GLY A 332 -8.84 10.56 -4.66
C GLY A 332 -8.11 9.28 -5.10
N SER A 333 -7.29 9.28 -6.15
CA SER A 333 -6.61 8.06 -6.62
C SER A 333 -5.55 7.56 -5.63
N VAL A 334 -5.63 6.29 -5.26
CA VAL A 334 -4.77 5.66 -4.24
C VAL A 334 -4.44 4.19 -4.56
N LEU A 335 -3.19 3.81 -4.32
CA LEU A 335 -2.75 2.40 -4.29
C LEU A 335 -2.37 2.03 -2.85
N TYR A 336 -2.77 0.84 -2.43
CA TYR A 336 -2.35 0.21 -1.18
C TYR A 336 -1.49 -1.02 -1.48
N THR A 337 -0.35 -1.12 -0.80
CA THR A 337 0.50 -2.33 -0.82
C THR A 337 0.77 -2.78 0.60
N GLU A 338 0.77 -4.09 0.85
CA GLU A 338 1.18 -4.69 2.11
C GLU A 338 2.36 -5.66 1.88
N SER A 339 3.18 -5.85 2.90
CA SER A 339 4.23 -6.88 2.93
C SER A 339 4.27 -7.49 4.33
N LEU A 340 4.38 -8.82 4.42
CA LEU A 340 4.39 -9.58 5.68
C LEU A 340 5.73 -10.29 5.94
N THR A 341 6.52 -10.49 4.89
CA THR A 341 7.83 -11.14 4.93
C THR A 341 8.94 -10.13 4.67
N TYR A 342 10.09 -10.38 5.27
CA TYR A 342 11.29 -9.59 5.08
C TYR A 342 12.48 -10.55 4.96
N HIS A 343 13.44 -10.24 4.09
CA HIS A 343 14.61 -11.05 3.73
C HIS A 343 15.94 -10.34 4.01
N GLY A 344 15.92 -9.01 4.17
CA GLY A 344 17.06 -8.15 4.43
C GLY A 344 17.59 -8.22 5.86
N LYS A 345 18.66 -7.46 6.12
CA LYS A 345 19.32 -7.39 7.44
C LYS A 345 18.50 -6.62 8.48
N ASP A 346 17.66 -5.67 8.05
CA ASP A 346 16.75 -4.92 8.92
C ASP A 346 15.35 -4.80 8.27
N ALA A 347 14.36 -5.46 8.87
CA ALA A 347 12.96 -5.42 8.44
C ALA A 347 12.39 -3.98 8.35
N THR A 348 12.97 -3.03 9.10
CA THR A 348 12.54 -1.64 9.04
C THR A 348 13.08 -0.88 7.82
N LYS A 349 14.07 -1.41 7.10
CA LYS A 349 14.71 -0.72 5.95
C LYS A 349 14.39 -1.34 4.59
N GLU A 350 14.07 -2.62 4.57
CA GLU A 350 13.78 -3.39 3.35
C GLU A 350 12.72 -2.75 2.44
N PHE A 351 11.72 -2.06 2.99
CA PHE A 351 10.75 -1.32 2.18
C PHE A 351 11.41 -0.31 1.21
N ALA A 352 12.37 0.47 1.70
CA ALA A 352 13.09 1.45 0.89
C ALA A 352 14.05 0.75 -0.09
N GLU A 353 14.74 -0.28 0.38
CA GLU A 353 15.69 -1.09 -0.41
C GLU A 353 14.98 -1.80 -1.59
N SER A 354 13.71 -2.20 -1.42
CA SER A 354 12.91 -2.90 -2.44
C SER A 354 12.51 -2.07 -3.67
N LEU A 355 12.88 -0.78 -3.70
CA LEU A 355 12.66 0.14 -4.83
C LEU A 355 13.89 0.31 -5.74
N TYR A 356 15.08 -0.14 -5.31
CA TYR A 356 16.33 -0.12 -6.09
C TYR A 356 16.83 1.27 -6.54
N ALA A 357 16.27 2.34 -5.95
CA ALA A 357 16.69 3.74 -6.08
C ALA A 357 16.02 4.57 -4.95
N ASP A 358 16.40 5.84 -4.78
CA ASP A 358 15.77 6.71 -3.78
C ASP A 358 14.25 6.88 -4.01
N ILE A 359 13.50 6.94 -2.90
CA ILE A 359 12.04 7.00 -2.88
C ILE A 359 11.52 8.27 -3.57
N HIS A 360 12.24 9.39 -3.48
CA HIS A 360 11.89 10.65 -4.13
C HIS A 360 12.12 10.56 -5.64
N THR A 361 13.27 10.02 -6.05
CA THR A 361 13.63 9.76 -7.46
C THR A 361 12.62 8.82 -8.12
N VAL A 362 12.33 7.65 -7.53
CA VAL A 362 11.29 6.72 -8.04
C VAL A 362 9.91 7.36 -8.03
N GLY A 363 9.60 8.16 -6.99
CA GLY A 363 8.34 8.89 -6.88
C GLY A 363 8.11 9.89 -8.02
N ALA A 364 9.17 10.52 -8.52
CA ALA A 364 9.12 11.40 -9.69
C ALA A 364 8.96 10.60 -11.01
N LEU A 365 9.73 9.53 -11.21
CA LEU A 365 9.66 8.68 -12.40
C LEU A 365 8.28 8.00 -12.57
N LEU A 366 7.67 7.57 -11.46
CA LEU A 366 6.38 6.88 -11.45
C LEU A 366 5.17 7.80 -11.23
N ASN A 367 5.39 9.08 -10.89
CA ASN A 367 4.36 10.02 -10.41
C ASN A 367 3.50 9.42 -9.26
N LEU A 368 4.15 8.68 -8.36
CA LEU A 368 3.49 7.96 -7.27
C LEU A 368 4.47 7.75 -6.11
N ALA A 369 4.17 8.29 -4.92
CA ALA A 369 5.03 8.17 -3.74
C ALA A 369 4.25 7.75 -2.48
N PRO A 370 4.93 7.19 -1.45
CA PRO A 370 4.31 6.90 -0.17
C PRO A 370 3.85 8.19 0.53
N THR A 371 2.60 8.26 0.97
CA THR A 371 2.04 9.45 1.63
C THR A 371 2.71 9.75 2.97
N ASP A 372 3.20 8.72 3.66
CA ASP A 372 3.91 8.84 4.93
C ASP A 372 5.39 9.23 4.72
N TYR A 373 6.03 8.80 3.63
CA TYR A 373 7.33 9.36 3.19
C TYR A 373 7.21 10.86 2.90
N VAL A 374 6.23 11.26 2.09
CA VAL A 374 6.04 12.65 1.68
C VAL A 374 5.61 13.54 2.86
N GLY A 375 4.73 13.05 3.74
CA GLY A 375 4.22 13.79 4.90
C GLY A 375 5.12 13.76 6.15
N GLY A 376 6.06 12.82 6.26
CA GLY A 376 6.93 12.65 7.44
C GLY A 376 6.23 12.08 8.68
N PHE A 377 5.00 11.57 8.57
CA PHE A 377 4.27 10.89 9.64
C PHE A 377 3.25 9.89 9.08
N SER A 378 2.77 8.99 9.94
CA SER A 378 1.63 8.12 9.64
C SER A 378 0.51 8.28 10.68
N SER A 379 -0.74 8.20 10.22
CA SER A 379 -1.92 8.10 11.10
C SER A 379 -2.19 6.66 11.58
N ARG A 380 -1.44 5.68 11.05
CA ARG A 380 -1.43 4.26 11.45
C ARG A 380 -0.26 3.98 12.41
N SER A 381 -0.47 3.07 13.35
CA SER A 381 0.58 2.58 14.23
C SER A 381 1.15 1.24 13.76
N ASN A 382 2.47 1.14 13.63
CA ASN A 382 3.20 -0.12 13.50
C ASN A 382 3.97 -0.49 14.80
N THR A 383 3.64 0.15 15.92
CA THR A 383 4.32 -0.04 17.22
C THR A 383 4.34 -1.50 17.67
N HIS A 384 3.28 -2.25 17.39
CA HIS A 384 3.15 -3.65 17.78
C HIS A 384 4.11 -4.55 16.98
N GLU A 385 4.25 -4.32 15.66
CA GLU A 385 5.26 -4.98 14.81
C GLU A 385 6.68 -4.62 15.28
N LEU A 386 6.97 -3.34 15.51
CA LEU A 386 8.26 -2.88 16.03
C LEU A 386 8.63 -3.55 17.37
N ILE A 387 7.68 -3.65 18.31
CA ILE A 387 7.88 -4.34 19.59
C ILE A 387 8.12 -5.84 19.37
N ALA A 388 7.32 -6.50 18.53
CA ALA A 388 7.45 -7.93 18.26
C ALA A 388 8.81 -8.27 17.61
N TYR A 389 9.23 -7.48 16.63
CA TYR A 389 10.53 -7.55 15.97
C TYR A 389 11.69 -7.31 16.95
N MET A 390 11.71 -6.18 17.69
CA MET A 390 12.77 -5.87 18.66
C MET A 390 12.88 -6.86 19.83
N THR A 391 11.79 -7.57 20.14
CA THR A 391 11.77 -8.64 21.15
C THR A 391 12.12 -10.02 20.59
N GLY A 392 12.19 -10.19 19.27
CA GLY A 392 12.48 -11.47 18.61
C GLY A 392 11.34 -12.48 18.72
N ARG A 393 10.09 -12.00 18.73
CA ARG A 393 8.87 -12.82 18.89
C ARG A 393 8.16 -13.15 17.58
N GLN A 394 8.55 -12.51 16.48
CA GLN A 394 7.99 -12.69 15.14
C GLN A 394 9.14 -12.76 14.15
N ASN A 395 9.07 -13.70 13.21
CA ASN A 395 9.93 -13.78 12.02
C ASN A 395 9.26 -13.12 10.79
N GLN A 396 8.25 -12.28 11.05
CA GLN A 396 7.48 -11.51 10.07
C GLN A 396 7.49 -10.05 10.52
N PHE A 397 7.27 -9.14 9.58
CA PHE A 397 7.13 -7.73 9.85
C PHE A 397 6.08 -7.16 8.88
N HIS A 398 4.93 -6.73 9.40
CA HIS A 398 3.85 -6.19 8.58
C HIS A 398 4.10 -4.72 8.25
N GLN A 399 4.52 -4.45 7.01
CA GLN A 399 4.58 -3.12 6.44
C GLN A 399 3.33 -2.88 5.57
N THR A 400 2.68 -1.73 5.75
CA THR A 400 1.54 -1.30 4.92
C THR A 400 1.76 0.11 4.43
N THR A 401 1.73 0.30 3.12
CA THR A 401 2.07 1.57 2.47
C THR A 401 0.87 2.10 1.67
N THR A 402 0.63 3.40 1.77
CA THR A 402 -0.39 4.12 1.00
C THR A 402 0.31 5.03 0.01
N TRP A 403 -0.03 4.89 -1.26
CA TRP A 403 0.64 5.53 -2.39
C TRP A 403 -0.31 6.48 -3.11
N LYS A 404 0.12 7.72 -3.34
CA LYS A 404 -0.63 8.75 -4.08
C LYS A 404 0.31 9.57 -4.94
N ALA A 405 -0.20 10.22 -5.99
CA ALA A 405 0.57 11.15 -6.79
C ALA A 405 1.04 12.32 -5.90
N PRO A 406 2.34 12.70 -5.87
CA PRO A 406 2.83 13.70 -4.91
C PRO A 406 2.12 15.06 -5.05
N ALA A 407 1.92 15.53 -6.29
CA ALA A 407 1.20 16.77 -6.57
C ALA A 407 -0.30 16.73 -6.22
N SER A 408 -0.92 15.55 -6.07
CA SER A 408 -2.35 15.48 -5.67
C SER A 408 -2.59 15.80 -4.19
N GLY A 409 -1.50 15.91 -3.40
CA GLY A 409 -1.50 16.46 -2.04
C GLY A 409 -1.44 17.98 -1.98
N ASP A 410 -1.29 18.65 -3.13
CA ASP A 410 -1.28 20.10 -3.24
C ASP A 410 -2.56 20.58 -3.95
N ARG A 411 -3.40 21.32 -3.23
CA ARG A 411 -4.67 21.86 -3.75
C ARG A 411 -4.45 22.82 -4.92
N LEU A 412 -3.41 23.65 -4.91
CA LEU A 412 -3.14 24.61 -5.98
C LEU A 412 -2.59 23.91 -7.23
N ALA A 413 -1.74 22.90 -7.06
CA ALA A 413 -1.28 22.06 -8.17
C ALA A 413 -2.43 21.22 -8.76
N SER A 414 -3.37 20.77 -7.93
CA SER A 414 -4.50 19.93 -8.36
C SER A 414 -5.62 20.72 -9.04
N SER A 415 -5.95 21.92 -8.54
CA SER A 415 -7.03 22.76 -9.10
C SER A 415 -6.58 23.70 -10.20
N GLY A 416 -5.27 23.82 -10.43
CA GLY A 416 -4.68 24.61 -11.51
C GLY A 416 -4.47 23.78 -12.78
N ASN A 417 -3.60 24.29 -13.66
CA ASN A 417 -3.11 23.52 -14.80
C ASN A 417 -2.34 22.29 -14.32
N GLN A 418 -2.59 21.13 -14.92
CA GLN A 418 -1.77 19.94 -14.63
C GLN A 418 -0.29 20.23 -14.95
N PRO A 419 0.66 19.79 -14.10
CA PRO A 419 2.07 19.90 -14.43
C PRO A 419 2.36 19.10 -15.71
N LEU A 420 3.09 19.73 -16.62
CA LEU A 420 3.68 19.03 -17.76
C LEU A 420 4.63 17.92 -17.24
N PRO A 421 4.76 16.79 -17.96
CA PRO A 421 5.74 15.76 -17.60
C PRO A 421 7.14 16.35 -17.44
N PRO A 422 7.88 16.00 -16.38
CA PRO A 422 9.24 16.50 -16.23
C PRO A 422 10.16 15.93 -17.31
N VAL A 423 11.14 16.75 -17.71
CA VAL A 423 12.19 16.40 -18.68
C VAL A 423 13.49 16.17 -17.93
N TYR A 424 14.26 15.17 -18.32
CA TYR A 424 15.56 14.84 -17.73
C TYR A 424 16.66 14.96 -18.79
N ASP A 425 17.90 15.18 -18.36
CA ASP A 425 19.04 14.89 -19.24
C ASP A 425 19.09 13.39 -19.58
N ALA A 426 19.33 13.09 -20.86
CA ALA A 426 19.27 11.72 -21.37
C ALA A 426 20.44 10.84 -20.90
N ARG A 427 21.59 11.42 -20.52
CA ARG A 427 22.71 10.70 -19.93
C ARG A 427 22.48 10.44 -18.45
N GLN A 428 22.07 11.46 -17.68
CA GLN A 428 21.75 11.30 -16.24
C GLN A 428 20.64 10.26 -16.03
N LEU A 429 19.53 10.35 -16.77
CA LEU A 429 18.46 9.35 -16.71
C LEU A 429 18.91 7.98 -17.23
N GLY A 430 19.86 7.95 -18.19
CA GLY A 430 20.47 6.73 -18.71
C GLY A 430 21.27 5.98 -17.65
N THR A 431 22.13 6.69 -16.91
CA THR A 431 22.92 6.19 -15.78
C THR A 431 22.00 5.68 -14.67
N LEU A 432 21.06 6.49 -14.16
CA LEU A 432 20.10 6.09 -13.12
C LEU A 432 19.36 4.79 -13.45
N LEU A 433 18.85 4.66 -14.68
CA LEU A 433 18.12 3.47 -15.12
C LEU A 433 19.04 2.26 -15.32
N TYR A 434 20.31 2.48 -15.64
CA TYR A 434 21.34 1.45 -15.68
C TYR A 434 21.71 0.97 -14.26
N ASP A 435 21.81 1.86 -13.28
CA ASP A 435 22.11 1.49 -11.88
C ASP A 435 20.95 0.72 -11.25
N ILE A 436 19.69 1.11 -11.53
CA ILE A 436 18.50 0.32 -11.17
C ILE A 436 18.58 -1.09 -11.80
N TYR A 437 18.98 -1.21 -13.07
CA TYR A 437 19.19 -2.51 -13.71
C TYR A 437 20.28 -3.31 -12.99
N HIS A 438 21.41 -2.68 -12.65
CA HIS A 438 22.49 -3.34 -11.93
C HIS A 438 22.02 -3.86 -10.58
N GLN A 439 21.39 -3.03 -9.73
CA GLN A 439 20.91 -3.45 -8.41
C GLN A 439 19.83 -4.54 -8.46
N LEU A 440 19.01 -4.58 -9.53
CA LEU A 440 18.01 -5.64 -9.73
C LEU A 440 18.64 -7.01 -10.01
N PHE A 441 19.84 -7.06 -10.61
CA PHE A 441 20.43 -8.29 -11.16
C PHE A 441 21.87 -8.60 -10.67
N GLU A 442 22.46 -7.77 -9.81
CA GLU A 442 23.83 -7.94 -9.25
C GLU A 442 24.04 -9.26 -8.49
N GLN A 443 22.96 -9.85 -7.97
CA GLN A 443 22.99 -11.12 -7.25
C GLN A 443 23.06 -12.35 -8.20
N GLU A 444 22.90 -12.15 -9.51
CA GLU A 444 23.03 -13.21 -10.53
C GLU A 444 24.50 -13.53 -10.86
N ASP A 445 25.41 -12.55 -10.74
CA ASP A 445 26.84 -12.83 -10.84
C ASP A 445 27.35 -13.50 -9.56
N SER A 446 27.98 -14.66 -9.72
CA SER A 446 28.49 -15.45 -8.60
C SER A 446 29.56 -14.69 -7.78
N HIS A 447 30.45 -13.92 -8.41
CA HIS A 447 31.50 -13.20 -7.69
C HIS A 447 30.93 -12.05 -6.84
N HIS A 448 29.95 -11.31 -7.36
CA HIS A 448 29.24 -10.27 -6.63
C HIS A 448 28.34 -10.85 -5.53
N PHE A 449 27.57 -11.92 -5.81
CA PHE A 449 26.77 -12.62 -4.80
C PHE A 449 27.62 -13.03 -3.59
N TRP A 450 28.77 -13.69 -3.81
CA TRP A 450 29.66 -14.10 -2.72
C TRP A 450 30.31 -12.91 -2.00
N ARG A 451 30.57 -11.79 -2.68
CA ARG A 451 31.14 -10.56 -2.09
C ARG A 451 30.13 -9.83 -1.20
N LEU A 452 28.89 -9.67 -1.66
CA LEU A 452 27.84 -8.92 -0.95
C LEU A 452 27.30 -9.69 0.27
N ASN A 453 27.31 -11.02 0.21
CA ASN A 453 26.68 -11.87 1.21
C ASN A 453 27.63 -12.52 2.23
N GLN A 454 28.91 -12.12 2.30
CA GLN A 454 29.91 -12.74 3.20
C GLN A 454 29.44 -12.87 4.66
N ASP A 455 28.80 -11.83 5.21
CA ASP A 455 28.27 -11.80 6.58
C ASP A 455 26.90 -12.49 6.75
N ASN A 456 26.26 -12.94 5.67
CA ASN A 456 24.85 -13.35 5.66
C ASN A 456 24.55 -14.60 4.78
N VAL A 457 25.58 -15.35 4.38
CA VAL A 457 25.51 -16.45 3.38
C VAL A 457 24.32 -17.38 3.58
N ALA A 458 24.06 -17.83 4.80
CA ALA A 458 22.98 -18.78 5.09
C ALA A 458 21.58 -18.22 4.73
N ASN A 459 21.32 -16.94 5.01
CA ASN A 459 20.06 -16.30 4.65
C ASN A 459 20.02 -15.95 3.15
N ALA A 460 21.14 -15.51 2.58
CA ALA A 460 21.25 -15.19 1.16
C ALA A 460 20.99 -16.42 0.27
N VAL A 461 21.56 -17.58 0.62
CA VAL A 461 21.32 -18.86 -0.07
C VAL A 461 19.89 -19.38 0.17
N ALA A 462 19.28 -19.08 1.32
CA ALA A 462 17.86 -19.38 1.54
C ALA A 462 16.93 -18.47 0.69
N ALA A 463 17.33 -17.21 0.48
CA ALA A 463 16.58 -16.21 -0.27
C ALA A 463 16.85 -16.23 -1.79
N SER A 464 17.93 -16.84 -2.27
CA SER A 464 18.28 -16.85 -3.71
C SER A 464 17.28 -17.59 -4.61
N ASN A 465 16.37 -18.38 -4.04
CA ASN A 465 15.23 -18.97 -4.75
C ASN A 465 14.03 -18.01 -4.89
N ILE A 466 14.11 -16.79 -4.34
CA ILE A 466 13.07 -15.75 -4.35
C ILE A 466 13.47 -14.68 -5.36
N VAL A 467 13.35 -15.00 -6.64
CA VAL A 467 13.56 -14.04 -7.74
C VAL A 467 12.22 -13.45 -8.14
N HIS A 468 12.06 -12.14 -7.93
CA HIS A 468 10.84 -11.41 -8.32
C HIS A 468 10.94 -10.83 -9.74
N TYR A 469 12.12 -10.33 -10.11
CA TYR A 469 12.32 -9.49 -11.28
C TYR A 469 13.00 -10.27 -12.40
N ILE A 470 12.54 -10.03 -13.63
CA ILE A 470 13.08 -10.60 -14.87
C ILE A 470 13.35 -9.50 -15.88
N ARG A 471 14.00 -9.80 -17.00
CA ARG A 471 14.33 -8.75 -18.00
C ARG A 471 13.07 -8.13 -18.62
N GLU A 472 11.97 -8.88 -18.75
CA GLU A 472 10.65 -8.31 -19.10
C GLU A 472 10.14 -7.31 -18.05
N SER A 473 10.32 -7.57 -16.75
CA SER A 473 9.92 -6.66 -15.66
C SER A 473 10.60 -5.30 -15.82
N PHE A 474 11.92 -5.30 -15.97
CA PHE A 474 12.69 -4.07 -16.15
C PHE A 474 12.31 -3.33 -17.44
N VAL A 475 12.06 -4.02 -18.55
CA VAL A 475 11.59 -3.38 -19.78
C VAL A 475 10.19 -2.77 -19.62
N LEU A 476 9.30 -3.39 -18.85
CA LEU A 476 8.00 -2.79 -18.53
C LEU A 476 8.12 -1.58 -17.58
N PHE A 477 9.09 -1.58 -16.67
CA PHE A 477 9.46 -0.39 -15.90
C PHE A 477 9.93 0.74 -16.82
N LEU A 478 10.88 0.48 -17.71
CA LEU A 478 11.33 1.44 -18.73
C LEU A 478 10.16 1.98 -19.57
N LYS A 479 9.23 1.10 -19.98
CA LYS A 479 8.02 1.49 -20.72
C LYS A 479 7.09 2.39 -19.91
N LEU A 480 6.94 2.15 -18.61
CA LEU A 480 6.15 2.98 -17.71
C LEU A 480 6.79 4.35 -17.49
N VAL A 481 8.08 4.38 -17.15
CA VAL A 481 8.87 5.64 -17.02
C VAL A 481 8.76 6.44 -18.31
N ARG A 482 8.98 5.81 -19.46
CA ARG A 482 8.86 6.44 -20.78
C ARG A 482 7.45 6.99 -21.06
N LYS A 483 6.39 6.29 -20.67
CA LYS A 483 5.00 6.75 -20.79
C LYS A 483 4.74 7.97 -19.90
N ASN A 484 5.19 7.92 -18.64
CA ASN A 484 4.97 8.97 -17.65
C ASN A 484 5.69 10.27 -18.01
N LEU A 485 6.95 10.16 -18.45
CA LEU A 485 7.80 11.27 -18.88
C LEU A 485 7.57 11.70 -20.34
N GLN A 486 6.70 10.99 -21.09
CA GLN A 486 6.38 11.22 -22.50
C GLN A 486 7.59 11.28 -23.46
N ILE A 487 8.67 10.53 -23.16
CA ILE A 487 9.95 10.62 -23.90
C ILE A 487 9.81 10.13 -25.36
N PRO A 488 10.15 10.97 -26.37
CA PRO A 488 10.14 10.61 -27.79
C PRO A 488 11.08 9.45 -28.14
N ASN A 489 10.75 8.69 -29.20
CA ASN A 489 11.56 7.54 -29.67
C ASN A 489 13.04 7.91 -29.95
N HIS A 490 13.30 9.13 -30.44
CA HIS A 490 14.63 9.57 -30.87
C HIS A 490 15.49 10.14 -29.72
N LEU A 491 14.91 10.34 -28.53
CA LEU A 491 15.61 10.77 -27.31
C LEU A 491 15.78 9.62 -26.32
N TRP A 492 15.72 8.37 -26.81
CA TRP A 492 15.95 7.20 -25.96
C TRP A 492 17.45 6.99 -25.71
N LEU A 493 17.74 6.46 -24.52
CA LEU A 493 18.91 6.80 -23.70
C LEU A 493 20.26 6.30 -24.27
N ASP A 494 21.29 7.11 -24.07
CA ASP A 494 22.69 6.73 -24.27
C ASP A 494 23.35 6.55 -22.89
N ALA A 495 23.31 5.31 -22.37
CA ALA A 495 23.71 4.97 -21.01
C ALA A 495 25.21 4.67 -20.87
N ASP A 496 25.72 4.75 -19.63
CA ASP A 496 27.04 4.22 -19.29
C ASP A 496 27.10 2.70 -19.52
N LYS A 497 28.30 2.21 -19.85
CA LYS A 497 28.64 0.81 -20.17
C LYS A 497 29.90 0.36 -19.42
N SER A 498 30.31 1.13 -18.41
CA SER A 498 31.52 0.91 -17.61
C SER A 498 31.54 -0.43 -16.86
N LEU A 499 30.38 -0.92 -16.42
CA LEU A 499 30.22 -2.25 -15.85
C LEU A 499 29.82 -3.27 -16.95
N PRO A 500 30.50 -4.42 -17.05
CA PRO A 500 30.16 -5.43 -18.04
C PRO A 500 28.82 -6.10 -17.69
N MET A 501 27.83 -5.93 -18.55
CA MET A 501 26.56 -6.67 -18.45
C MET A 501 26.82 -8.16 -18.65
N ASP A 502 26.08 -9.02 -17.94
CA ASP A 502 26.09 -10.44 -18.24
C ASP A 502 25.62 -10.71 -19.68
N SER A 503 26.57 -11.17 -20.50
CA SER A 503 26.38 -11.49 -21.90
C SER A 503 25.31 -12.56 -22.16
N VAL A 504 25.08 -13.47 -21.21
CA VAL A 504 24.14 -14.60 -21.35
C VAL A 504 22.68 -14.12 -21.35
N ASN A 505 22.39 -13.04 -20.61
CA ASN A 505 21.05 -12.46 -20.48
C ASN A 505 20.79 -11.27 -21.43
N TYR A 506 21.79 -10.83 -22.19
CA TYR A 506 21.67 -9.68 -23.09
C TYR A 506 20.64 -9.88 -24.22
N GLN A 507 20.50 -11.10 -24.75
CA GLN A 507 19.51 -11.40 -25.79
C GLN A 507 18.07 -11.34 -25.28
N ASP A 508 17.81 -11.74 -24.04
CA ASP A 508 16.50 -11.66 -23.39
C ASP A 508 16.07 -10.19 -23.26
N LEU A 509 16.97 -9.34 -22.72
CA LEU A 509 16.76 -7.90 -22.61
C LEU A 509 16.51 -7.25 -23.98
N ALA A 510 17.34 -7.56 -24.98
CA ALA A 510 17.22 -7.05 -26.34
C ALA A 510 15.87 -7.43 -26.98
N ALA A 511 15.46 -8.69 -26.83
CA ALA A 511 14.18 -9.19 -27.32
C ALA A 511 13.01 -8.45 -26.65
N HIS A 512 13.05 -8.27 -25.32
CA HIS A 512 11.98 -7.60 -24.59
C HIS A 512 11.88 -6.11 -24.92
N LEU A 513 13.00 -5.37 -24.97
CA LEU A 513 13.03 -3.95 -25.35
C LEU A 513 12.28 -3.71 -26.67
N HIS A 514 12.52 -4.58 -27.65
CA HIS A 514 11.90 -4.51 -28.96
C HIS A 514 10.46 -5.05 -28.99
N LEU A 515 10.15 -6.14 -28.27
CA LEU A 515 8.78 -6.67 -28.14
C LEU A 515 7.81 -5.68 -27.50
N HIS A 516 8.27 -4.87 -26.56
CA HIS A 516 7.45 -3.89 -25.85
C HIS A 516 7.46 -2.49 -26.50
N GLY A 517 8.21 -2.30 -27.59
CA GLY A 517 8.30 -1.03 -28.31
C GLY A 517 9.09 0.06 -27.57
N VAL A 518 9.98 -0.33 -26.66
CA VAL A 518 10.83 0.60 -25.89
C VAL A 518 12.01 1.06 -26.74
N HIS A 519 12.76 0.11 -27.30
CA HIS A 519 13.94 0.34 -28.15
C HIS A 519 14.21 -0.89 -29.05
N THR A 520 14.86 -0.71 -30.21
CA THR A 520 15.27 -1.82 -31.08
C THR A 520 16.77 -1.73 -31.35
N ILE A 521 17.51 -2.78 -30.98
CA ILE A 521 18.98 -2.80 -31.10
C ILE A 521 19.37 -3.12 -32.56
N PRO A 522 20.42 -2.51 -33.15
CA PRO A 522 20.79 -2.67 -34.55
C PRO A 522 20.80 -4.10 -35.11
N PHE A 523 21.27 -5.10 -34.35
CA PHE A 523 21.32 -6.47 -34.84
C PHE A 523 19.94 -7.16 -34.97
N LEU A 524 18.89 -6.62 -34.34
CA LEU A 524 17.51 -7.11 -34.50
C LEU A 524 16.85 -6.62 -35.80
N HIS A 525 17.34 -5.51 -36.38
CA HIS A 525 16.87 -5.04 -37.69
C HIS A 525 17.34 -5.94 -38.84
N ILE A 526 18.46 -6.66 -38.67
CA ILE A 526 19.03 -7.54 -39.70
C ILE A 526 18.20 -8.83 -39.86
N THR A 527 17.50 -9.25 -38.81
CA THR A 527 16.67 -10.46 -38.79
C THR A 527 15.31 -10.17 -38.15
N GLU A 528 14.40 -9.52 -38.90
CA GLU A 528 13.06 -9.14 -38.42
C GLU A 528 12.19 -10.34 -37.94
N LYS A 529 12.60 -11.57 -38.26
CA LYS A 529 11.90 -12.81 -37.89
C LYS A 529 12.15 -13.16 -36.42
N LYS A 530 11.12 -12.95 -35.59
CA LYS A 530 11.03 -13.50 -34.23
C LYS A 530 10.42 -14.89 -34.27
N VAL A 531 10.82 -15.73 -33.33
CA VAL A 531 10.23 -17.05 -33.13
C VAL A 531 9.73 -17.22 -31.70
N ARG A 532 8.59 -17.93 -31.58
CA ARG A 532 8.16 -18.55 -30.34
C ARG A 532 8.69 -19.97 -30.33
N VAL A 533 9.57 -20.26 -29.37
CA VAL A 533 10.00 -21.62 -29.08
C VAL A 533 8.96 -22.22 -28.15
N ILE A 534 8.55 -23.45 -28.43
CA ILE A 534 7.69 -24.28 -27.58
C ILE A 534 8.47 -25.55 -27.25
N LEU A 535 8.65 -25.81 -25.96
CA LEU A 535 9.34 -26.97 -25.41
C LEU A 535 8.32 -27.85 -24.68
N VAL A 536 8.10 -29.07 -25.17
CA VAL A 536 7.19 -30.06 -24.58
C VAL A 536 7.98 -30.95 -23.63
N VAL A 537 7.90 -30.64 -22.33
CA VAL A 537 8.68 -31.34 -21.30
C VAL A 537 7.88 -32.51 -20.71
N PRO A 538 8.44 -33.74 -20.68
CA PRO A 538 7.80 -34.90 -20.05
C PRO A 538 7.49 -34.68 -18.57
N ARG A 539 6.37 -35.24 -18.11
CA ARG A 539 5.78 -34.93 -16.80
C ARG A 539 6.66 -35.40 -15.64
N GLU A 540 7.28 -36.57 -15.79
CA GLU A 540 8.16 -37.22 -14.82
C GLU A 540 9.34 -36.33 -14.39
N LYS A 541 9.81 -35.43 -15.27
CA LYS A 541 10.89 -34.48 -14.95
C LYS A 541 10.51 -33.52 -13.81
N PHE A 542 9.23 -33.24 -13.62
CA PHE A 542 8.71 -32.33 -12.59
C PHE A 542 8.29 -33.03 -11.28
N VAL A 543 8.34 -34.36 -11.20
CA VAL A 543 7.72 -35.12 -10.08
C VAL A 543 8.52 -35.03 -8.78
N THR A 544 9.83 -34.83 -8.85
CA THR A 544 10.76 -34.91 -7.69
C THR A 544 11.31 -33.55 -7.24
N LEU A 545 10.85 -32.44 -7.81
CA LEU A 545 11.45 -31.13 -7.58
C LEU A 545 10.74 -30.32 -6.49
N GLY A 546 11.51 -29.48 -5.81
CA GLY A 546 11.02 -28.45 -4.89
C GLY A 546 10.36 -27.30 -5.63
N THR A 547 10.75 -26.06 -5.35
CA THR A 547 10.17 -24.85 -5.96
C THR A 547 11.13 -24.17 -6.95
N PRO A 548 11.58 -24.81 -8.05
CA PRO A 548 12.54 -24.21 -8.96
C PRO A 548 11.92 -23.05 -9.75
N ILE A 549 12.75 -22.04 -10.02
CA ILE A 549 12.45 -21.01 -11.01
C ILE A 549 12.54 -21.65 -12.40
N LEU A 550 11.52 -21.45 -13.22
CA LEU A 550 11.53 -21.83 -14.62
C LEU A 550 12.19 -20.71 -15.42
N GLN A 551 13.24 -21.12 -16.13
CA GLN A 551 14.00 -20.33 -17.10
C GLN A 551 14.25 -21.26 -18.29
N CYS A 552 14.34 -20.71 -19.49
CA CYS A 552 14.79 -21.47 -20.66
C CYS A 552 16.15 -20.99 -21.10
N ASP A 553 16.92 -21.86 -21.74
CA ASP A 553 18.20 -21.47 -22.32
C ASP A 553 18.42 -22.15 -23.67
N THR A 554 19.16 -21.46 -24.55
CA THR A 554 19.63 -21.99 -25.83
C THR A 554 21.14 -22.17 -25.74
N ARG A 555 21.62 -23.38 -25.96
CA ARG A 555 23.04 -23.75 -25.87
C ARG A 555 23.52 -24.36 -27.17
N GLY A 556 24.63 -23.85 -27.70
CA GLY A 556 25.50 -24.60 -28.59
C GLY A 556 26.81 -24.98 -27.89
N GLN A 557 27.83 -25.29 -28.67
CA GLN A 557 29.19 -25.56 -28.20
C GLN A 557 29.91 -24.29 -27.70
N TRP A 558 29.60 -23.12 -28.26
CA TRP A 558 30.29 -21.83 -27.98
C TRP A 558 29.32 -20.71 -27.54
N SER A 559 28.02 -20.92 -27.74
CA SER A 559 26.96 -19.95 -27.42
C SER A 559 26.06 -20.42 -26.27
N HIS A 560 25.70 -19.51 -25.37
CA HIS A 560 24.72 -19.74 -24.31
C HIS A 560 23.90 -18.47 -24.12
N ASN A 561 22.57 -18.60 -24.21
CA ASN A 561 21.64 -17.48 -24.06
C ASN A 561 20.48 -17.91 -23.15
N GLN A 562 20.23 -17.18 -22.06
CA GLN A 562 19.13 -17.43 -21.12
C GLN A 562 17.89 -16.58 -21.46
N PHE A 563 16.72 -17.11 -21.09
CA PHE A 563 15.41 -16.48 -21.30
C PHE A 563 14.56 -16.65 -20.05
N THR A 564 14.16 -15.52 -19.46
CA THR A 564 13.50 -15.49 -18.14
C THR A 564 11.99 -15.32 -18.23
N ALA A 565 11.46 -14.74 -19.31
CA ALA A 565 10.02 -14.56 -19.54
C ALA A 565 9.36 -15.81 -20.17
N VAL A 566 9.40 -16.92 -19.44
CA VAL A 566 8.79 -18.19 -19.86
C VAL A 566 7.31 -18.29 -19.48
N HIS A 567 6.51 -18.96 -20.31
CA HIS A 567 5.10 -19.28 -20.05
C HIS A 567 4.92 -20.79 -20.06
N ALA A 568 4.33 -21.38 -19.01
CA ALA A 568 4.08 -22.83 -18.94
C ALA A 568 2.57 -23.15 -18.83
N ALA A 569 2.14 -24.22 -19.50
CA ALA A 569 0.79 -24.77 -19.45
C ALA A 569 0.81 -26.31 -19.45
N PHE A 570 -0.25 -26.94 -18.94
CA PHE A 570 -0.43 -28.40 -19.05
C PHE A 570 -1.16 -28.76 -20.35
N GLY A 571 -0.70 -29.79 -21.06
CA GLY A 571 -1.11 -30.09 -22.44
C GLY A 571 -2.60 -30.39 -22.69
N THR A 572 -3.46 -30.59 -21.68
CA THR A 572 -4.93 -30.56 -21.83
C THR A 572 -5.64 -30.13 -20.54
N SER A 573 -6.80 -29.48 -20.68
CA SER A 573 -7.65 -29.00 -19.57
C SER A 573 -8.49 -30.11 -18.92
N ARG A 574 -7.87 -30.98 -18.08
CA ARG A 574 -8.58 -32.09 -17.40
C ARG A 574 -8.26 -32.23 -15.90
N PRO A 575 -9.20 -32.77 -15.08
CA PRO A 575 -9.39 -32.35 -13.68
C PRO A 575 -8.41 -32.93 -12.65
N ARG A 576 -7.34 -33.60 -13.06
CA ARG A 576 -6.36 -34.20 -12.12
C ARG A 576 -5.27 -33.23 -11.64
N GLY A 577 -5.14 -32.05 -12.26
CA GLY A 577 -4.16 -31.03 -11.87
C GLY A 577 -2.73 -31.59 -11.76
N ARG A 578 -2.14 -31.53 -10.55
CA ARG A 578 -0.81 -32.10 -10.28
C ARG A 578 -0.71 -33.62 -10.42
N LYS A 579 -1.83 -34.36 -10.38
CA LYS A 579 -1.92 -35.82 -10.57
C LYS A 579 -2.30 -36.22 -12.01
N GLY A 580 -2.24 -35.30 -12.97
CA GLY A 580 -2.43 -35.57 -14.41
C GLY A 580 -1.15 -36.09 -15.08
N SER A 581 -1.31 -36.82 -16.19
CA SER A 581 -0.22 -37.40 -16.99
C SER A 581 0.26 -36.52 -18.15
N SER A 582 -0.44 -35.42 -18.47
CA SER A 582 -0.08 -34.55 -19.59
C SER A 582 1.28 -33.87 -19.39
N PRO A 583 2.08 -33.71 -20.47
CA PRO A 583 3.35 -32.98 -20.43
C PRO A 583 3.13 -31.50 -20.10
N ILE A 584 4.22 -30.83 -19.72
CA ILE A 584 4.24 -29.38 -19.51
C ILE A 584 4.78 -28.73 -20.78
N VAL A 585 3.95 -27.91 -21.40
CA VAL A 585 4.30 -27.11 -22.58
C VAL A 585 4.84 -25.77 -22.08
N ILE A 586 6.11 -25.50 -22.30
CA ILE A 586 6.77 -24.24 -21.98
C ILE A 586 6.97 -23.46 -23.27
N SER A 587 6.78 -22.14 -23.26
CA SER A 587 7.10 -21.30 -24.41
C SER A 587 7.77 -19.99 -24.01
N PHE A 588 8.66 -19.51 -24.86
CA PHE A 588 9.36 -18.23 -24.75
C PHE A 588 9.61 -17.65 -26.14
N THR A 589 10.06 -16.40 -26.22
CA THR A 589 10.27 -15.68 -27.50
C THR A 589 11.72 -15.28 -27.64
N MET A 590 12.31 -15.48 -28.82
CA MET A 590 13.68 -15.07 -29.12
C MET A 590 13.86 -14.66 -30.58
N SER A 591 15.04 -14.09 -30.89
CA SER A 591 15.43 -13.81 -32.28
C SER A 591 15.76 -15.10 -33.03
N ALA A 592 15.27 -15.25 -34.27
CA ALA A 592 15.60 -16.40 -35.10
C ALA A 592 17.12 -16.51 -35.38
N ARG A 593 17.87 -15.40 -35.30
CA ARG A 593 19.34 -15.37 -35.47
C ARG A 593 20.06 -16.30 -34.49
N LEU A 594 19.50 -16.54 -33.30
CA LEU A 594 20.14 -17.41 -32.30
C LEU A 594 20.16 -18.89 -32.73
N LEU A 595 19.22 -19.28 -33.60
CA LEU A 595 19.19 -20.61 -34.22
C LEU A 595 20.16 -20.76 -35.39
N THR A 596 20.85 -19.68 -35.78
CA THR A 596 21.82 -19.66 -36.89
C THR A 596 23.23 -19.27 -36.44
N LEU A 597 23.49 -19.23 -35.13
CA LEU A 597 24.84 -18.99 -34.60
C LEU A 597 25.73 -20.24 -34.72
N GLU A 598 25.11 -21.42 -34.61
CA GLU A 598 25.75 -22.73 -34.70
C GLU A 598 24.89 -23.66 -35.56
N ARG A 599 25.33 -24.91 -35.76
CA ARG A 599 24.53 -25.89 -36.51
C ARG A 599 23.31 -26.33 -35.69
N PRO A 600 22.17 -26.63 -36.32
CA PRO A 600 21.02 -27.19 -35.62
C PRO A 600 21.35 -28.47 -34.84
N GLU A 601 22.19 -29.35 -35.39
CA GLU A 601 22.65 -30.57 -34.70
C GLU A 601 23.37 -30.29 -33.35
N ASP A 602 24.08 -29.16 -33.26
CA ASP A 602 24.81 -28.74 -32.07
C ASP A 602 23.96 -27.90 -31.09
N THR A 603 22.80 -27.40 -31.55
CA THR A 603 21.96 -26.46 -30.79
C THR A 603 20.89 -27.18 -29.97
N ARG A 604 20.86 -26.92 -28.65
CA ARG A 604 19.90 -27.47 -27.70
C ARG A 604 19.04 -26.40 -27.05
N ILE A 605 17.77 -26.72 -26.82
CA ILE A 605 16.85 -25.94 -26.01
C ILE A 605 16.72 -26.62 -24.65
N CYS A 606 16.98 -25.90 -23.56
CA CYS A 606 16.90 -26.41 -22.20
C CYS A 606 15.85 -25.67 -21.36
N CYS A 607 15.43 -26.31 -20.26
CA CYS A 607 14.70 -25.69 -19.17
C CYS A 607 15.49 -25.84 -17.86
N SER A 608 15.49 -24.80 -17.03
CA SER A 608 16.05 -24.74 -15.67
C SER A 608 17.42 -25.41 -15.54
N GLN A 609 18.31 -25.09 -16.48
CA GLN A 609 19.70 -25.53 -16.64
C GLN A 609 20.02 -27.05 -16.72
N THR A 610 19.24 -27.92 -16.08
CA THR A 610 19.41 -29.38 -16.07
C THR A 610 18.09 -30.17 -16.05
N LEU A 611 16.93 -29.51 -15.96
CA LEU A 611 15.62 -30.17 -15.81
C LEU A 611 15.27 -31.03 -17.03
N PHE A 612 15.41 -30.45 -18.21
CA PHE A 612 15.17 -31.08 -19.49
C PHE A 612 15.96 -30.34 -20.57
N SER A 613 16.46 -31.07 -21.56
CA SER A 613 16.95 -30.47 -22.80
C SER A 613 16.66 -31.37 -23.98
N ALA A 614 16.32 -30.76 -25.11
CA ALA A 614 16.13 -31.41 -26.39
C ALA A 614 17.03 -30.73 -27.44
N ASN A 615 17.39 -31.45 -28.50
CA ASN A 615 18.01 -30.80 -29.66
C ASN A 615 16.94 -29.96 -30.38
N VAL A 616 17.32 -28.88 -31.06
CA VAL A 616 16.35 -28.01 -31.75
C VAL A 616 15.57 -28.71 -32.89
N MET A 617 16.12 -29.80 -33.44
CA MET A 617 15.52 -30.65 -34.47
C MET A 617 14.63 -31.79 -33.90
N ASP A 618 14.50 -31.89 -32.59
CA ASP A 618 13.67 -32.90 -31.91
C ASP A 618 12.18 -32.54 -32.07
N ALA A 619 11.54 -33.08 -33.10
CA ALA A 619 10.15 -32.76 -33.47
C ALA A 619 9.11 -33.23 -32.43
N ASP A 620 9.44 -34.17 -31.55
CA ASP A 620 8.54 -34.59 -30.46
C ASP A 620 8.53 -33.55 -29.32
N HIS A 621 9.66 -32.86 -29.11
CA HIS A 621 9.88 -31.99 -27.95
C HIS A 621 10.02 -30.50 -28.24
N VAL A 622 10.40 -30.08 -29.46
CA VAL A 622 10.68 -28.68 -29.82
C VAL A 622 9.89 -28.25 -31.05
N TYR A 623 9.12 -27.17 -30.90
CA TYR A 623 8.39 -26.54 -31.99
C TYR A 623 8.79 -25.07 -32.07
N ILE A 624 9.09 -24.60 -33.29
CA ILE A 624 9.48 -23.21 -33.56
C ILE A 624 8.41 -22.60 -34.46
N LEU A 625 7.68 -21.62 -33.93
CA LEU A 625 6.62 -20.93 -34.65
C LEU A 625 7.03 -19.48 -34.94
N PRO A 626 6.66 -18.89 -36.10
CA PRO A 626 6.73 -17.45 -36.30
C PRO A 626 5.97 -16.72 -35.18
N GLN A 627 6.56 -15.65 -34.65
CA GLN A 627 5.91 -14.80 -33.65
C GLN A 627 5.45 -13.50 -34.31
N ASP A 628 4.14 -13.38 -34.50
CA ASP A 628 3.54 -12.14 -35.00
C ASP A 628 3.85 -10.95 -34.07
N PRO A 629 4.01 -9.74 -34.62
CA PRO A 629 4.21 -8.53 -33.83
C PRO A 629 2.96 -8.24 -32.97
N PHE A 630 3.17 -7.91 -31.70
CA PHE A 630 2.07 -7.43 -30.86
C PHE A 630 1.45 -6.15 -31.45
N PRO A 631 0.12 -5.97 -31.37
CA PRO A 631 -0.54 -4.75 -31.83
C PRO A 631 0.06 -3.56 -31.08
N SER A 632 0.76 -2.70 -31.82
CA SER A 632 1.34 -1.49 -31.26
C SER A 632 0.23 -0.45 -31.08
N PRO A 633 0.01 0.10 -29.87
CA PRO A 633 -0.96 1.17 -29.70
C PRO A 633 -0.51 2.37 -30.54
N LYS A 634 -1.46 2.98 -31.27
CA LYS A 634 -1.20 4.27 -31.92
C LYS A 634 -0.80 5.27 -30.83
N PRO A 635 0.23 6.10 -31.03
CA PRO A 635 0.55 7.15 -30.08
C PRO A 635 -0.66 8.07 -29.94
N ALA A 636 -1.19 8.19 -28.72
CA ALA A 636 -2.18 9.20 -28.41
C ALA A 636 -1.51 10.57 -28.60
N ALA A 637 -2.09 11.40 -29.46
CA ALA A 637 -1.61 12.77 -29.61
C ALA A 637 -1.81 13.50 -28.27
N ALA A 638 -0.74 14.02 -27.69
CA ALA A 638 -0.80 14.88 -26.52
C ALA A 638 -1.48 16.19 -26.92
N GLN A 639 -2.80 16.27 -26.75
CA GLN A 639 -3.54 17.51 -26.86
C GLN A 639 -3.25 18.34 -25.61
N GLY A 640 -2.22 19.18 -25.68
CA GLY A 640 -2.06 20.30 -24.75
C GLY A 640 -3.33 21.16 -24.81
N ASN A 641 -3.91 21.47 -23.66
CA ASN A 641 -5.17 22.20 -23.59
C ASN A 641 -4.93 23.66 -24.03
N PRO A 642 -5.42 24.11 -25.20
CA PRO A 642 -4.95 25.35 -25.84
C PRO A 642 -5.47 26.64 -25.16
N ASN A 643 -6.29 26.52 -24.11
CA ASN A 643 -6.91 27.63 -23.39
C ASN A 643 -6.18 28.00 -22.09
N GLN A 644 -4.86 27.76 -21.99
CA GLN A 644 -4.07 28.20 -20.83
C GLN A 644 -3.74 29.69 -20.95
N ILE A 645 -4.41 30.52 -20.15
CA ILE A 645 -4.12 31.95 -20.03
C ILE A 645 -2.98 32.15 -19.03
N PHE A 646 -1.82 32.56 -19.53
CA PHE A 646 -0.65 32.92 -18.73
C PHE A 646 -0.58 34.43 -18.53
N GLU A 647 -0.38 34.91 -17.30
CA GLU A 647 -0.25 36.36 -17.02
C GLU A 647 1.11 36.94 -17.43
N ILE A 648 2.17 36.12 -17.43
CA ILE A 648 3.55 36.51 -17.78
C ILE A 648 3.93 35.93 -19.15
N GLY A 649 3.62 34.66 -19.40
CA GLY A 649 3.83 33.97 -20.68
C GLY A 649 4.02 32.46 -20.52
N GLN A 650 4.25 31.76 -21.63
CA GLN A 650 4.32 30.29 -21.68
C GLN A 650 5.34 29.69 -20.70
N VAL A 651 4.97 28.56 -20.08
CA VAL A 651 5.82 27.76 -19.19
C VAL A 651 6.25 26.49 -19.90
N GLU A 652 7.56 26.24 -19.93
CA GLU A 652 8.12 24.98 -20.44
C GLU A 652 8.05 23.85 -19.39
N PRO A 653 8.11 22.57 -19.83
CA PRO A 653 8.22 21.43 -18.92
C PRO A 653 9.32 21.60 -17.87
N VAL A 654 9.08 21.11 -16.65
CA VAL A 654 10.06 21.19 -15.56
C VAL A 654 11.25 20.29 -15.89
N VAL A 655 12.43 20.88 -16.02
CA VAL A 655 13.69 20.14 -16.20
C VAL A 655 14.16 19.63 -14.83
N VAL A 656 14.47 18.34 -14.73
CA VAL A 656 14.98 17.68 -13.54
C VAL A 656 16.46 17.37 -13.75
N GLU A 657 17.26 17.83 -12.80
CA GLU A 657 18.71 17.61 -12.74
C GLU A 657 18.97 16.59 -11.62
N LEU A 658 19.78 15.58 -11.90
CA LEU A 658 20.29 14.65 -10.88
C LEU A 658 21.61 15.17 -10.29
N ASP A 659 22.10 14.55 -9.23
CA ASP A 659 23.44 14.80 -8.67
C ASP A 659 24.57 14.22 -9.56
N GLU A 660 25.82 14.36 -9.11
CA GLU A 660 27.01 13.93 -9.86
C GLU A 660 27.03 12.40 -10.04
N GLU A 661 26.52 11.68 -9.03
CA GLU A 661 26.31 10.23 -9.00
C GLU A 661 25.06 9.76 -9.77
N CYS A 662 24.18 10.67 -10.19
CA CYS A 662 22.90 10.38 -10.85
C CYS A 662 21.90 9.56 -9.99
N GLU A 663 22.02 9.57 -8.66
CA GLU A 663 21.16 8.82 -7.74
C GLU A 663 19.97 9.66 -7.23
N LEU A 664 20.21 10.94 -6.91
CA LEU A 664 19.26 11.83 -6.26
C LEU A 664 18.91 13.01 -7.16
N ILE A 665 17.66 13.49 -7.06
CA ILE A 665 17.27 14.74 -7.69
C ILE A 665 17.98 15.90 -6.97
N SER A 666 18.81 16.65 -7.70
CA SER A 666 19.56 17.80 -7.20
C SER A 666 18.75 19.10 -7.36
N SER A 667 18.12 19.29 -8.52
CA SER A 667 17.34 20.49 -8.83
C SER A 667 16.13 20.22 -9.74
N LEU A 668 15.13 21.09 -9.65
CA LEU A 668 14.00 21.19 -10.57
C LEU A 668 13.92 22.61 -11.10
N THR A 669 13.93 22.76 -12.43
CA THR A 669 13.95 24.05 -13.11
C THR A 669 12.68 24.25 -13.94
N SER A 670 11.89 25.26 -13.60
CA SER A 670 10.76 25.72 -14.44
C SER A 670 11.18 26.97 -15.21
N MET A 671 11.02 26.97 -16.53
CA MET A 671 11.33 28.12 -17.38
C MET A 671 10.06 28.81 -17.86
N VAL A 672 10.03 30.13 -17.77
CA VAL A 672 8.93 31.00 -18.23
C VAL A 672 9.44 31.91 -19.33
N LEU A 673 8.79 31.87 -20.49
CA LEU A 673 8.96 32.85 -21.56
C LEU A 673 8.18 34.11 -21.19
N VAL A 674 8.81 35.29 -21.28
CA VAL A 674 8.21 36.57 -20.87
C VAL A 674 7.60 37.25 -22.09
N GLU A 675 6.31 37.01 -22.28
CA GLU A 675 5.56 37.38 -23.49
C GLU A 675 4.62 38.56 -23.27
N ASN A 676 3.98 38.65 -22.09
CA ASN A 676 3.10 39.74 -21.71
C ASN A 676 3.82 41.09 -21.79
N THR A 677 3.20 42.10 -22.39
CA THR A 677 3.82 43.41 -22.69
C THR A 677 4.35 44.13 -21.45
N ASP A 678 3.61 44.09 -20.34
CA ASP A 678 3.95 44.83 -19.12
C ASP A 678 5.07 44.11 -18.37
N ALA A 679 4.95 42.79 -18.25
CA ALA A 679 5.97 41.91 -17.70
C ALA A 679 7.28 42.01 -18.50
N LYS A 680 7.19 42.01 -19.84
CA LYS A 680 8.31 42.13 -20.78
C LYS A 680 8.99 43.49 -20.67
N HIS A 681 8.23 44.59 -20.64
CA HIS A 681 8.79 45.93 -20.44
C HIS A 681 9.55 45.99 -19.11
N ALA A 682 8.90 45.65 -17.98
CA ALA A 682 9.52 45.66 -16.66
C ALA A 682 10.78 44.76 -16.59
N PHE A 683 10.70 43.55 -17.17
CA PHE A 683 11.82 42.61 -17.20
C PHE A 683 12.98 43.10 -18.08
N SER A 684 12.72 43.75 -19.21
CA SER A 684 13.77 44.38 -20.02
C SER A 684 14.37 45.61 -19.34
N THR A 685 13.59 46.42 -18.61
CA THR A 685 14.08 47.60 -17.86
C THR A 685 14.78 47.27 -16.54
N GLY A 686 15.04 46.00 -16.25
CA GLY A 686 15.85 45.58 -15.10
C GLY A 686 15.07 45.28 -13.81
N THR A 687 13.74 45.34 -13.80
CA THR A 687 12.93 44.96 -12.63
C THR A 687 13.28 43.54 -12.20
N MET A 688 13.53 43.34 -10.90
CA MET A 688 13.77 42.00 -10.35
C MET A 688 12.44 41.28 -10.16
N PRO A 689 12.27 40.04 -10.67
CA PRO A 689 11.09 39.25 -10.37
C PRO A 689 11.05 38.88 -8.89
N GLU A 690 9.87 38.97 -8.28
CA GLU A 690 9.61 38.45 -6.94
C GLU A 690 9.24 36.98 -7.01
N ILE A 691 9.66 36.19 -6.01
CA ILE A 691 9.31 34.78 -5.95
C ILE A 691 9.00 34.30 -4.54
N SER A 692 7.98 33.43 -4.44
CA SER A 692 7.53 32.86 -3.17
C SER A 692 6.98 31.44 -3.38
N GLN A 693 7.07 30.59 -2.35
CA GLN A 693 6.40 29.28 -2.34
C GLN A 693 4.99 29.45 -1.76
N LEU A 694 3.96 29.05 -2.51
CA LEU A 694 2.57 29.12 -2.05
C LEU A 694 2.12 27.85 -1.33
N SER A 695 2.60 26.71 -1.79
CA SER A 695 2.15 25.38 -1.39
C SER A 695 3.25 24.33 -1.68
N PRO A 696 3.10 23.05 -1.27
CA PRO A 696 4.19 22.07 -1.36
C PRO A 696 4.86 21.94 -2.74
N CYS A 697 4.09 22.09 -3.82
CA CYS A 697 4.51 21.89 -5.20
C CYS A 697 4.40 23.15 -6.08
N VAL A 698 4.08 24.33 -5.54
CA VAL A 698 3.83 25.55 -6.35
C VAL A 698 4.65 26.76 -5.88
N MET A 699 5.39 27.35 -6.83
CA MET A 699 5.98 28.68 -6.69
C MET A 699 5.08 29.73 -7.35
N ARG A 700 5.13 30.98 -6.89
CA ARG A 700 4.60 32.15 -7.58
C ARG A 700 5.73 33.05 -8.02
N LEU A 701 5.78 33.34 -9.31
CA LEU A 701 6.62 34.34 -9.96
C LEU A 701 5.79 35.62 -10.16
N ALA A 702 6.33 36.79 -9.83
CA ALA A 702 5.70 38.07 -10.12
C ALA A 702 6.69 39.07 -10.74
N VAL A 703 6.27 39.79 -11.78
CA VAL A 703 7.06 40.81 -12.46
C VAL A 703 6.14 41.79 -13.19
N GLY A 704 6.45 43.09 -13.18
CA GLY A 704 5.67 44.11 -13.89
C GLY A 704 4.19 44.22 -13.49
N GLY A 705 3.85 43.87 -12.24
CA GLY A 705 2.46 43.84 -11.75
C GLY A 705 1.64 42.62 -12.20
N ARG A 706 2.26 41.66 -12.90
CA ARG A 706 1.66 40.37 -13.30
C ARG A 706 2.17 39.25 -12.39
N SER A 707 1.36 38.20 -12.17
CA SER A 707 1.76 37.06 -11.34
C SER A 707 1.35 35.72 -11.93
N GLN A 708 2.25 34.73 -11.86
CA GLN A 708 2.04 33.40 -12.44
C GLN A 708 2.47 32.31 -11.47
N ASN A 709 1.66 31.26 -11.36
CA ASN A 709 1.97 30.07 -10.58
C ASN A 709 2.76 29.07 -11.45
N LEU A 710 3.84 28.52 -10.89
CA LEU A 710 4.68 27.50 -11.51
C LEU A 710 4.52 26.19 -10.72
N VAL A 711 4.04 25.15 -11.39
CA VAL A 711 3.69 23.86 -10.76
C VAL A 711 4.79 22.84 -11.01
N TYR A 712 5.28 22.24 -9.94
CA TYR A 712 6.31 21.20 -9.95
C TYR A 712 5.66 19.81 -9.72
N PRO A 713 6.21 18.72 -10.28
CA PRO A 713 5.60 17.39 -10.18
C PRO A 713 5.68 16.77 -8.77
N ILE A 714 6.62 17.26 -7.94
CA ILE A 714 6.94 16.74 -6.61
C ILE A 714 7.16 17.91 -5.63
N PRO A 715 7.06 17.69 -4.30
CA PRO A 715 7.27 18.75 -3.32
C PRO A 715 8.67 19.37 -3.38
N ILE A 716 8.73 20.70 -3.31
CA ILE A 716 9.94 21.51 -3.52
C ILE A 716 10.31 22.34 -2.29
N ASN A 717 11.59 22.66 -2.13
CA ASN A 717 12.08 23.61 -1.13
C ASN A 717 12.29 25.00 -1.74
N GLY A 718 11.22 25.77 -1.88
CA GLY A 718 11.25 27.12 -2.45
C GLY A 718 12.04 28.15 -1.64
N MET A 719 12.42 27.85 -0.40
CA MET A 719 13.35 28.70 0.38
C MET A 719 14.78 28.68 -0.17
N GLN A 720 15.14 27.65 -0.94
CA GLN A 720 16.45 27.50 -1.58
C GLN A 720 16.37 27.74 -3.10
N ASN A 721 15.43 28.60 -3.52
CA ASN A 721 15.28 28.95 -4.94
C ASN A 721 16.50 29.72 -5.47
N LYS A 722 16.75 29.57 -6.77
CA LYS A 722 17.69 30.40 -7.55
C LYS A 722 16.97 30.87 -8.82
N LEU A 723 17.28 32.08 -9.25
CA LEU A 723 16.74 32.66 -10.49
C LEU A 723 17.85 32.79 -11.54
N ARG A 724 17.57 32.35 -12.78
CA ARG A 724 18.40 32.71 -13.96
C ARG A 724 17.58 33.67 -14.83
N LEU A 725 18.09 34.89 -15.03
CA LEU A 725 17.35 35.99 -15.68
C LEU A 725 17.96 36.33 -17.05
N ALA A 726 17.37 35.83 -18.13
CA ALA A 726 17.82 36.09 -19.48
C ALA A 726 17.09 37.28 -20.10
N ARG A 727 17.40 38.50 -19.67
CA ARG A 727 16.69 39.74 -20.08
C ARG A 727 16.76 40.06 -21.58
N LYS A 728 17.75 39.53 -22.32
CA LYS A 728 17.86 39.66 -23.78
C LYS A 728 16.98 38.65 -24.53
N SER A 729 17.01 37.39 -24.10
CA SER A 729 16.24 36.28 -24.68
C SER A 729 14.83 36.15 -24.09
N LEU A 730 14.48 37.05 -23.16
CA LEU A 730 13.17 37.18 -22.52
C LEU A 730 12.66 35.90 -21.83
N TYR A 731 13.51 35.25 -21.04
CA TYR A 731 13.08 34.14 -20.20
C TYR A 731 13.60 34.24 -18.75
N ILE A 732 12.86 33.59 -17.85
CA ILE A 732 13.16 33.46 -16.42
C ILE A 732 13.17 31.97 -16.09
N GLU A 733 14.28 31.45 -15.56
CA GLU A 733 14.31 30.13 -14.95
C GLU A 733 14.16 30.23 -13.43
N VAL A 734 13.36 29.34 -12.87
CA VAL A 734 13.13 29.18 -11.43
C VAL A 734 13.60 27.78 -11.04
N ILE A 735 14.76 27.75 -10.37
CA ILE A 735 15.47 26.53 -9.97
C ILE A 735 15.20 26.31 -8.47
N VAL A 736 14.70 25.14 -8.10
CA VAL A 736 14.40 24.76 -6.70
C VAL A 736 14.84 23.32 -6.42
N PRO A 737 15.46 23.02 -5.27
CA PRO A 737 15.75 21.64 -4.89
C PRO A 737 14.49 20.91 -4.38
N PRO A 738 14.43 19.58 -4.46
CA PRO A 738 13.33 18.79 -3.93
C PRO A 738 13.27 18.83 -2.39
N SER A 739 12.05 18.76 -1.85
CA SER A 739 11.81 18.66 -0.40
C SER A 739 11.51 17.22 0.00
N GLY A 740 12.48 16.56 0.64
CA GLY A 740 12.29 15.28 1.32
C GLY A 740 11.67 15.42 2.73
N PRO A 741 11.25 14.31 3.37
CA PRO A 741 10.44 14.26 4.60
C PRO A 741 10.84 15.20 5.75
N PHE A 742 12.14 15.44 5.91
CA PHE A 742 12.67 16.24 7.03
C PHE A 742 13.26 17.59 6.61
N LYS A 743 13.37 17.87 5.29
CA LYS A 743 13.90 19.12 4.73
C LYS A 743 12.90 20.28 4.92
N GLN A 744 13.33 21.51 4.64
CA GLN A 744 12.44 22.68 4.64
C GLN A 744 11.60 22.75 3.35
N GLY A 745 10.53 23.53 3.36
CA GLY A 745 9.57 23.62 2.26
C GLY A 745 8.69 22.37 2.14
N GLY A 746 8.25 22.07 0.92
CA GLY A 746 7.40 20.93 0.59
C GLY A 746 6.19 20.80 1.51
N MET A 747 5.97 19.60 2.04
CA MET A 747 4.87 19.36 2.98
C MET A 747 4.95 20.16 4.27
N LYS A 748 6.09 20.74 4.67
CA LYS A 748 6.13 21.62 5.86
C LYS A 748 5.35 22.94 5.64
N VAL A 749 5.13 23.35 4.39
CA VAL A 749 4.27 24.50 4.05
C VAL A 749 2.80 24.17 4.38
N SER A 750 2.32 23.00 3.96
CA SER A 750 0.97 22.50 4.23
C SER A 750 1.01 21.03 4.69
N PRO A 751 1.23 20.75 6.00
CA PRO A 751 1.49 19.39 6.48
C PRO A 751 0.27 18.48 6.50
N PHE A 752 -0.94 19.07 6.51
CA PHE A 752 -2.22 18.39 6.68
C PHE A 752 -3.17 18.77 5.53
N PRO A 753 -2.78 18.49 4.27
CA PRO A 753 -3.54 18.89 3.09
C PRO A 753 -4.97 18.34 3.10
N VAL A 754 -5.93 19.25 2.89
CA VAL A 754 -7.30 18.94 2.48
C VAL A 754 -7.41 19.24 0.99
N VAL A 755 -7.80 18.24 0.22
CA VAL A 755 -7.83 18.25 -1.24
C VAL A 755 -9.22 17.84 -1.74
N GLY A 756 -9.42 17.88 -3.05
CA GLY A 756 -10.71 17.56 -3.68
C GLY A 756 -11.29 18.72 -4.48
N MET A 757 -12.19 18.36 -5.39
CA MET A 757 -12.86 19.27 -6.33
C MET A 757 -14.28 19.58 -5.86
N HIS A 758 -14.72 20.83 -6.08
CA HIS A 758 -16.03 21.32 -5.66
C HIS A 758 -16.34 20.95 -4.20
N THR A 759 -17.47 20.28 -3.94
CA THR A 759 -17.93 19.88 -2.60
C THR A 759 -17.26 18.62 -2.04
N SER A 760 -16.52 17.86 -2.85
CA SER A 760 -15.96 16.55 -2.48
C SER A 760 -14.58 16.69 -1.85
N LEU A 761 -14.51 17.30 -0.66
CA LEU A 761 -13.26 17.51 0.07
C LEU A 761 -12.91 16.31 0.97
N HIS A 762 -11.62 15.98 1.07
CA HIS A 762 -11.08 14.95 1.97
C HIS A 762 -9.63 15.25 2.39
N PRO A 763 -9.12 14.68 3.51
CA PRO A 763 -7.71 14.79 3.86
C PRO A 763 -6.85 13.87 2.98
N TRP A 764 -5.67 14.31 2.56
CA TRP A 764 -4.82 13.54 1.64
C TRP A 764 -3.84 12.57 2.34
N ASN A 765 -3.30 12.91 3.51
CA ASN A 765 -2.38 12.05 4.29
C ASN A 765 -2.94 11.54 5.64
N ILE A 766 -4.23 11.78 5.90
CA ILE A 766 -4.94 11.28 7.09
C ILE A 766 -6.21 10.57 6.62
N HIS A 767 -6.30 9.26 6.87
CA HIS A 767 -7.43 8.45 6.46
C HIS A 767 -8.72 8.83 7.21
N ARG A 768 -9.86 8.81 6.50
CA ARG A 768 -11.21 9.03 7.03
C ARG A 768 -11.66 7.95 8.01
N LEU A 769 -12.58 8.32 8.90
CA LEU A 769 -13.15 7.48 9.95
C LEU A 769 -14.63 7.78 10.16
N ASN A 770 -15.49 6.77 10.01
CA ASN A 770 -16.86 6.82 10.55
C ASN A 770 -16.83 6.61 12.07
N LEU A 771 -16.78 7.70 12.84
CA LEU A 771 -16.71 7.65 14.31
C LEU A 771 -17.88 6.90 14.97
N SER A 772 -19.03 6.72 14.29
CA SER A 772 -20.17 6.00 14.87
C SER A 772 -19.95 4.49 14.95
N SER A 773 -19.20 3.90 14.01
CA SER A 773 -18.88 2.45 13.98
C SER A 773 -17.70 2.06 14.88
N LEU A 774 -16.89 3.03 15.32
CA LEU A 774 -15.69 2.77 16.13
C LEU A 774 -16.01 2.50 17.62
N PRO A 775 -15.54 1.37 18.21
CA PRO A 775 -15.75 1.04 19.62
C PRO A 775 -15.08 2.04 20.57
N ILE A 776 -15.78 2.44 21.62
CA ILE A 776 -15.26 3.30 22.70
C ILE A 776 -14.20 2.53 23.50
N LEU A 777 -13.15 3.21 23.96
CA LEU A 777 -12.05 2.73 24.80
C LEU A 777 -12.36 2.95 26.30
N ASN A 778 -11.99 1.97 27.14
CA ASN A 778 -12.32 1.84 28.57
C ASN A 778 -12.65 3.14 29.35
N VAL A 779 -11.71 4.02 29.69
CA VAL A 779 -10.26 3.84 29.94
C VAL A 779 -9.96 3.36 31.37
N LYS A 780 -11.00 3.03 32.14
CA LYS A 780 -11.02 3.05 33.61
C LYS A 780 -10.06 2.04 34.29
N THR A 781 -9.59 1.01 33.60
CA THR A 781 -8.76 -0.04 34.22
C THR A 781 -7.26 0.32 34.25
N PRO A 782 -6.51 -0.05 35.31
CA PRO A 782 -5.05 0.16 35.36
C PRO A 782 -4.30 -0.53 34.22
N VAL A 783 -4.81 -1.66 33.73
CA VAL A 783 -4.23 -2.42 32.62
C VAL A 783 -4.38 -1.65 31.29
N GLN A 784 -5.45 -0.88 31.10
CA GLN A 784 -5.59 0.01 29.93
C GLN A 784 -4.56 1.15 29.97
N LYS A 785 -4.42 1.83 31.10
CA LYS A 785 -3.46 2.94 31.30
C LYS A 785 -2.03 2.58 30.88
N LYS A 786 -1.56 1.38 31.22
CA LYS A 786 -0.20 0.91 30.88
C LYS A 786 0.06 0.82 29.37
N TRP A 787 -0.79 0.15 28.61
CA TRP A 787 -0.55 -0.03 27.17
C TRP A 787 -0.77 1.28 26.40
N VAL A 788 -1.76 2.09 26.81
CA VAL A 788 -1.98 3.43 26.23
C VAL A 788 -0.72 4.30 26.40
N ASN A 789 -0.08 4.27 27.57
CA ASN A 789 1.17 5.02 27.78
C ASN A 789 2.32 4.52 26.87
N ILE A 790 2.44 3.21 26.64
CA ILE A 790 3.46 2.64 25.72
C ILE A 790 3.16 3.06 24.27
N HIS A 791 1.89 2.97 23.85
CA HIS A 791 1.41 3.36 22.53
C HIS A 791 1.70 4.84 22.25
N LEU A 792 1.29 5.73 23.16
CA LEU A 792 1.55 7.17 23.05
C LEU A 792 3.05 7.51 23.09
N GLY A 793 3.84 6.80 23.90
CA GLY A 793 5.29 6.96 23.97
C GLY A 793 6.04 6.47 22.72
N SER A 794 5.43 5.65 21.88
CA SER A 794 6.01 5.17 20.62
C SER A 794 5.73 6.09 19.42
N MET A 795 4.92 7.13 19.60
CA MET A 795 4.56 8.08 18.55
C MET A 795 5.77 8.87 18.01
N MET A 796 6.78 9.12 18.85
CA MET A 796 7.95 9.94 18.52
C MET A 796 9.17 9.11 18.12
N SER A 797 9.92 9.60 17.13
CA SER A 797 11.22 9.04 16.74
C SER A 797 12.37 9.48 17.65
N ALA A 798 13.52 8.82 17.51
CA ALA A 798 14.77 9.23 18.14
C ALA A 798 15.23 10.63 17.71
N ARG A 799 14.93 11.06 16.47
CA ARG A 799 15.18 12.42 15.97
C ARG A 799 14.29 13.43 16.70
N GLU A 800 12.99 13.15 16.79
CA GLU A 800 12.02 14.02 17.47
C GLU A 800 12.33 14.16 18.97
N TYR A 801 12.75 13.08 19.62
CA TYR A 801 13.26 13.13 21.00
C TYR A 801 14.53 13.96 21.15
N ALA A 802 15.42 13.99 20.15
CA ALA A 802 16.61 14.84 20.15
C ALA A 802 16.23 16.33 20.00
N LEU A 803 15.39 16.66 19.01
CA LEU A 803 14.86 18.02 18.80
C LEU A 803 14.16 18.56 20.06
N ARG A 804 13.29 17.75 20.67
CA ARG A 804 12.60 18.08 21.92
C ARG A 804 13.57 18.38 23.06
N LYS A 805 14.67 17.63 23.17
CA LYS A 805 15.73 17.85 24.16
C LYS A 805 16.60 19.08 23.86
N ALA A 806 16.79 19.40 22.58
CA ALA A 806 17.48 20.60 22.12
C ALA A 806 16.60 21.86 22.21
N HIS A 807 15.33 21.72 22.57
CA HIS A 807 14.30 22.77 22.59
C HIS A 807 14.01 23.41 21.22
N GLU A 808 14.40 22.76 20.12
CA GLU A 808 14.09 23.19 18.75
C GLU A 808 12.58 23.18 18.47
N ASP A 809 12.10 24.15 17.68
CA ASP A 809 10.66 24.37 17.43
C ASP A 809 10.19 23.76 16.09
N ASP A 810 10.32 22.44 15.96
CA ASP A 810 9.73 21.70 14.84
C ASP A 810 8.21 21.56 15.04
N ALA A 811 7.43 22.15 14.11
CA ALA A 811 5.98 22.27 14.20
C ALA A 811 5.26 20.91 14.35
N LEU A 812 5.70 19.88 13.63
CA LEU A 812 5.08 18.56 13.66
C LEU A 812 5.39 17.83 14.98
N MET A 813 6.64 17.93 15.46
CA MET A 813 7.05 17.41 16.76
C MET A 813 6.28 18.07 17.92
N ARG A 814 6.04 19.40 17.85
CA ARG A 814 5.21 20.13 18.82
C ARG A 814 3.75 19.68 18.81
N VAL A 815 3.13 19.62 17.63
CA VAL A 815 1.75 19.09 17.49
C VAL A 815 1.65 17.66 18.05
N LYS A 816 2.64 16.80 17.80
CA LYS A 816 2.73 15.46 18.42
C LYS A 816 2.83 15.55 19.95
N GLU A 817 3.62 16.46 20.53
CA GLU A 817 3.72 16.68 21.98
C GLU A 817 2.38 17.12 22.60
N THR A 818 1.63 18.03 21.96
CA THR A 818 0.30 18.43 22.43
C THR A 818 -0.74 17.32 22.27
N ILE A 819 -0.75 16.58 21.14
CA ILE A 819 -1.61 15.39 20.97
C ILE A 819 -1.30 14.35 22.07
N ASN A 820 -0.02 14.07 22.35
CA ASN A 820 0.38 13.18 23.44
C ASN A 820 -0.21 13.64 24.78
N THR A 821 -0.08 14.93 25.08
CA THR A 821 -0.57 15.55 26.32
C THR A 821 -2.09 15.39 26.46
N ILE A 822 -2.87 15.69 25.41
CA ILE A 822 -4.33 15.52 25.41
C ILE A 822 -4.69 14.05 25.69
N PHE A 823 -4.12 13.11 24.93
CA PHE A 823 -4.42 11.69 25.10
C PHE A 823 -4.01 11.16 26.49
N VAL A 824 -2.87 11.58 27.05
CA VAL A 824 -2.43 11.21 28.41
C VAL A 824 -3.40 11.73 29.46
N ARG A 825 -3.83 13.00 29.36
CA ARG A 825 -4.73 13.65 30.33
C ARG A 825 -6.19 13.16 30.22
N SER A 826 -6.66 12.80 29.02
CA SER A 826 -7.99 12.21 28.81
C SER A 826 -8.07 10.72 29.12
N SER A 827 -6.96 9.97 29.04
CA SER A 827 -6.92 8.56 29.46
C SER A 827 -6.53 8.35 30.92
N GLY A 828 -5.91 9.35 31.56
CA GLY A 828 -5.30 9.21 32.88
C GLY A 828 -4.11 8.24 32.90
N ALA A 829 -3.46 8.00 31.74
CA ALA A 829 -2.45 6.96 31.56
C ALA A 829 -1.18 7.14 32.40
N GLN A 830 -0.85 8.38 32.78
CA GLN A 830 0.34 8.72 33.59
C GLN A 830 0.00 9.09 35.05
N GLY A 831 -1.10 8.59 35.60
CA GLY A 831 -1.33 8.59 37.05
C GLY A 831 -1.77 9.92 37.67
N GLY A 832 -2.55 10.74 36.96
CA GLY A 832 -3.26 11.87 37.56
C GLY A 832 -4.64 11.45 38.10
N ASP A 833 -5.06 12.05 39.21
CA ASP A 833 -6.35 11.77 39.87
C ASP A 833 -7.57 12.27 39.08
N LYS A 834 -7.39 13.34 38.29
CA LYS A 834 -8.44 13.96 37.46
C LYS A 834 -8.21 13.65 35.99
N ILE A 835 -9.23 13.08 35.33
CA ILE A 835 -9.29 12.97 33.87
C ILE A 835 -9.76 14.33 33.32
N HIS A 836 -9.05 14.85 32.31
CA HIS A 836 -9.43 16.08 31.63
C HIS A 836 -10.11 15.80 30.30
N ARG A 837 -11.25 16.47 30.05
CA ARG A 837 -12.03 16.40 28.80
C ARG A 837 -12.13 17.74 28.07
N LEU A 838 -11.51 18.78 28.61
CA LEU A 838 -11.56 20.12 28.08
C LEU A 838 -10.15 20.71 28.11
N PHE A 839 -9.68 21.13 26.94
CA PHE A 839 -8.33 21.63 26.73
C PHE A 839 -8.39 22.96 25.99
N ASN A 840 -7.43 23.83 26.28
CA ASN A 840 -7.35 25.12 25.61
C ASN A 840 -5.87 25.39 25.27
N LEU A 841 -5.60 25.80 24.03
CA LEU A 841 -4.23 26.02 23.56
C LEU A 841 -3.81 27.45 23.92
N VAL A 842 -2.86 27.57 24.84
CA VAL A 842 -2.40 28.86 25.38
C VAL A 842 -1.05 29.21 24.76
N GLU A 843 -0.99 30.31 24.03
CA GLU A 843 0.27 30.82 23.48
C GLU A 843 1.16 31.35 24.61
N LYS A 844 2.42 30.92 24.65
CA LYS A 844 3.34 31.14 25.78
C LYS A 844 3.67 32.60 26.06
N GLU A 845 3.76 33.46 25.05
CA GLU A 845 4.22 34.84 25.20
C GLU A 845 3.05 35.79 25.53
N SER A 846 1.96 35.69 24.77
CA SER A 846 0.78 36.55 24.92
C SER A 846 -0.22 36.05 25.98
N ASN A 847 -0.08 34.81 26.44
CA ASN A 847 -1.06 34.09 27.28
C ASN A 847 -2.48 34.06 26.67
N ASN A 848 -2.59 34.30 25.36
CA ASN A 848 -3.85 34.29 24.62
C ASN A 848 -4.22 32.87 24.21
N CYS A 849 -5.52 32.61 24.05
CA CYS A 849 -6.07 31.30 23.72
C CYS A 849 -7.31 31.45 22.84
N ASP A 850 -7.21 30.98 21.60
CA ASP A 850 -8.31 31.07 20.62
C ASP A 850 -8.91 29.71 20.24
N THR A 851 -8.43 28.62 20.84
CA THR A 851 -8.75 27.25 20.43
C THR A 851 -9.08 26.42 21.65
N VAL A 852 -10.34 25.97 21.75
CA VAL A 852 -10.81 25.07 22.80
C VAL A 852 -11.21 23.72 22.21
N LEU A 853 -10.70 22.64 22.80
CA LEU A 853 -10.90 21.26 22.38
C LEU A 853 -11.69 20.50 23.46
N PHE A 854 -12.79 19.87 23.04
CA PHE A 854 -13.68 19.06 23.85
C PHE A 854 -13.47 17.58 23.50
N VAL A 855 -13.12 16.75 24.46
CA VAL A 855 -12.94 15.30 24.27
C VAL A 855 -14.21 14.59 24.73
N SER A 856 -15.03 14.13 23.77
CA SER A 856 -16.20 13.32 24.09
C SER A 856 -15.73 11.97 24.59
N ASP A 857 -15.08 11.20 23.71
CA ASP A 857 -14.77 9.80 23.90
C ASP A 857 -13.43 9.46 23.25
N LEU A 858 -12.69 8.54 23.85
CA LEU A 858 -11.58 7.87 23.17
C LEU A 858 -12.13 6.60 22.55
N LYS A 859 -11.76 6.30 21.30
CA LYS A 859 -12.22 5.15 20.52
C LYS A 859 -11.04 4.38 19.93
N PHE A 860 -11.28 3.12 19.58
CA PHE A 860 -10.33 2.33 18.80
C PHE A 860 -10.49 2.63 17.31
N ASP A 861 -9.40 3.02 16.67
CA ASP A 861 -9.23 2.90 15.23
C ASP A 861 -8.60 1.53 14.97
N LEU A 862 -9.48 0.57 14.67
CA LEU A 862 -9.14 -0.85 14.64
C LEU A 862 -8.26 -1.21 13.44
N SER A 863 -8.55 -0.62 12.28
CA SER A 863 -7.87 -0.90 11.01
C SER A 863 -6.51 -0.24 10.88
N SER A 864 -6.28 0.88 11.59
CA SER A 864 -4.97 1.54 11.66
C SER A 864 -4.22 1.23 12.97
N HIS A 865 -4.70 0.25 13.74
CA HIS A 865 -4.09 -0.25 14.98
C HIS A 865 -3.78 0.85 16.00
N THR A 866 -4.68 1.83 16.15
CA THR A 866 -4.45 2.99 17.03
C THR A 866 -5.70 3.40 17.81
N ILE A 867 -5.61 4.53 18.52
CA ILE A 867 -6.71 5.17 19.23
C ILE A 867 -6.99 6.54 18.62
N VAL A 868 -8.27 6.92 18.59
CA VAL A 868 -8.75 8.20 18.09
C VAL A 868 -9.57 8.91 19.16
N CYS A 869 -9.48 10.24 19.19
CA CYS A 869 -10.31 11.12 19.97
C CYS A 869 -11.53 11.52 19.13
N ASP A 870 -12.73 11.18 19.61
CA ASP A 870 -14.00 11.77 19.13
C ASP A 870 -14.26 13.02 19.96
N GLY A 871 -14.19 14.17 19.31
CA GLY A 871 -14.20 15.44 19.99
C GLY A 871 -14.73 16.58 19.15
N TYR A 872 -14.67 17.77 19.71
CA TYR A 872 -15.16 19.00 19.09
C TYR A 872 -14.13 20.11 19.28
N VAL A 873 -14.03 21.00 18.30
CA VAL A 873 -13.28 22.25 18.41
C VAL A 873 -14.23 23.43 18.42
N LEU A 874 -13.93 24.41 19.27
CA LEU A 874 -14.56 25.72 19.30
C LEU A 874 -13.48 26.78 19.02
N PRO A 875 -13.35 27.24 17.75
CA PRO A 875 -12.52 28.38 17.41
C PRO A 875 -13.13 29.66 18.00
N LEU A 876 -12.40 30.35 18.86
CA LEU A 876 -12.82 31.59 19.48
C LEU A 876 -12.40 32.77 18.58
N THR A 877 -13.34 33.68 18.38
CA THR A 877 -13.11 34.99 17.78
C THR A 877 -13.67 36.05 18.73
N LYS A 878 -13.21 37.31 18.65
CA LYS A 878 -13.71 38.39 19.53
C LYS A 878 -15.24 38.50 19.52
N ASN A 879 -15.84 38.39 18.34
CA ASN A 879 -17.29 38.44 18.13
C ASN A 879 -18.03 37.22 18.71
N LEU A 880 -17.45 36.02 18.61
CA LEU A 880 -18.04 34.84 19.23
C LEU A 880 -17.94 34.92 20.75
N LEU A 881 -16.76 35.27 21.29
CA LEU A 881 -16.51 35.30 22.73
C LEU A 881 -17.45 36.26 23.45
N SER A 882 -17.71 37.45 22.90
CA SER A 882 -18.68 38.40 23.47
C SER A 882 -20.13 37.89 23.45
N ARG A 883 -20.47 36.94 22.56
CA ARG A 883 -21.80 36.29 22.49
C ARG A 883 -21.95 35.09 23.42
N ILE A 884 -20.85 34.47 23.83
CA ILE A 884 -20.84 33.25 24.67
C ILE A 884 -20.21 33.45 26.05
N GLU A 885 -19.87 34.69 26.42
CA GLU A 885 -19.05 34.99 27.60
C GLU A 885 -19.55 34.31 28.89
N VAL A 886 -20.86 34.39 29.17
CA VAL A 886 -21.47 33.80 30.37
C VAL A 886 -21.34 32.28 30.39
N GLN A 887 -21.45 31.63 29.23
CA GLN A 887 -21.29 30.18 29.09
C GLN A 887 -19.81 29.78 29.14
N PHE A 888 -18.94 30.58 28.52
CA PHE A 888 -17.49 30.36 28.46
C PHE A 888 -16.84 30.47 29.84
N ARG A 889 -17.20 31.50 30.64
CA ARG A 889 -16.73 31.67 32.02
C ARG A 889 -17.00 30.44 32.90
N LYS A 890 -18.09 29.69 32.66
CA LYS A 890 -18.42 28.45 33.38
C LYS A 890 -17.51 27.28 33.04
N LEU A 891 -16.84 27.30 31.89
CA LEU A 891 -15.93 26.24 31.46
C LEU A 891 -14.52 26.38 32.06
N ILE A 892 -14.07 27.61 32.36
CA ILE A 892 -12.70 27.91 32.79
C ILE A 892 -12.20 26.99 33.93
N PRO A 893 -12.96 26.71 35.00
CA PRO A 893 -12.51 25.83 36.09
C PRO A 893 -12.27 24.35 35.70
N ALA A 894 -12.76 23.93 34.54
CA ALA A 894 -12.60 22.58 34.00
C ALA A 894 -11.52 22.47 32.91
N MET A 895 -11.05 23.60 32.38
CA MET A 895 -10.06 23.65 31.31
C MET A 895 -8.67 23.18 31.77
N TYR A 896 -7.96 22.51 30.86
CA TYR A 896 -6.53 22.23 30.98
C TYR A 896 -5.77 23.04 29.92
N GLY A 897 -5.11 24.12 30.36
CA GLY A 897 -4.26 24.93 29.51
C GLY A 897 -3.02 24.17 29.05
N ILE A 898 -2.83 24.04 27.75
CA ILE A 898 -1.61 23.48 27.16
C ILE A 898 -0.78 24.64 26.60
N PRO A 899 0.45 24.87 27.12
CA PRO A 899 1.31 25.95 26.64
C PRO A 899 1.96 25.58 25.30
N VAL A 900 1.59 26.28 24.24
CA VAL A 900 2.01 26.03 22.84
C VAL A 900 2.84 27.20 22.29
N SER A 901 3.65 26.97 21.25
CA SER A 901 4.35 28.08 20.55
C SER A 901 3.48 28.72 19.47
N LYS A 902 3.85 29.92 19.00
CA LYS A 902 3.20 30.58 17.86
C LYS A 902 3.23 29.73 16.58
N VAL A 903 4.34 29.02 16.33
CA VAL A 903 4.49 28.08 15.19
C VAL A 903 3.52 26.90 15.34
N GLU A 904 3.40 26.38 16.56
CA GLU A 904 2.47 25.29 16.88
C GLU A 904 1.00 25.70 16.72
N ILE A 905 0.60 26.93 17.06
CA ILE A 905 -0.77 27.40 16.81
C ILE A 905 -1.10 27.42 15.32
N ALA A 906 -0.20 27.96 14.48
CA ALA A 906 -0.40 27.94 13.02
C ALA A 906 -0.50 26.50 12.49
N ALA A 907 0.30 25.57 13.02
CA ALA A 907 0.22 24.15 12.67
C ALA A 907 -1.11 23.51 13.10
N TRP A 908 -1.65 23.85 14.27
CA TRP A 908 -2.99 23.42 14.71
C TRP A 908 -4.10 23.98 13.82
N LYS A 909 -4.04 25.26 13.44
CA LYS A 909 -5.01 25.87 12.51
C LYS A 909 -5.02 25.15 11.15
N ARG A 910 -3.85 24.74 10.65
CA ARG A 910 -3.72 23.93 9.42
C ARG A 910 -4.17 22.47 9.60
N LEU A 911 -4.02 21.90 10.80
CA LEU A 911 -4.48 20.54 11.12
C LEU A 911 -6.01 20.44 11.23
N MET A 912 -6.68 21.44 11.83
CA MET A 912 -8.11 21.38 12.13
C MET A 912 -9.01 20.99 10.94
N PRO A 913 -8.88 21.58 9.73
CA PRO A 913 -9.67 21.15 8.57
C PRO A 913 -9.52 19.66 8.28
N ALA A 914 -8.28 19.13 8.27
CA ALA A 914 -8.05 17.71 8.04
C ALA A 914 -8.73 16.84 9.11
N LEU A 915 -8.78 17.27 10.38
CA LEU A 915 -9.48 16.54 11.45
C LEU A 915 -11.01 16.58 11.31
N VAL A 916 -11.57 17.64 10.73
CA VAL A 916 -13.01 17.76 10.42
C VAL A 916 -13.37 16.87 9.24
N GLU A 917 -12.67 17.00 8.11
CA GLU A 917 -12.89 16.21 6.91
C GLU A 917 -12.65 14.70 7.14
N ARG A 918 -11.81 14.35 8.13
CA ARG A 918 -11.60 12.96 8.57
C ARG A 918 -12.88 12.27 9.02
N CYS A 919 -13.80 12.99 9.70
CA CYS A 919 -14.96 12.37 10.36
C CYS A 919 -16.32 12.96 9.98
N ARG A 920 -16.38 13.92 9.06
CA ARG A 920 -17.67 14.50 8.63
C ARG A 920 -18.61 13.45 8.04
N THR A 921 -19.89 13.56 8.39
CA THR A 921 -21.00 12.80 7.81
C THR A 921 -21.93 13.68 6.93
N TRP A 922 -21.74 14.99 7.00
CA TRP A 922 -22.45 16.02 6.23
C TRP A 922 -21.65 16.43 4.98
N LYS A 923 -22.33 17.05 4.01
CA LYS A 923 -21.77 17.52 2.73
C LYS A 923 -21.48 19.02 2.75
N HIS A 924 -20.45 19.45 2.02
CA HIS A 924 -20.23 20.86 1.70
C HIS A 924 -21.30 21.37 0.73
N THR A 925 -21.54 22.68 0.73
CA THR A 925 -22.40 23.38 -0.25
C THR A 925 -21.54 24.18 -1.21
N ASP A 926 -22.06 24.58 -2.37
CA ASP A 926 -21.32 25.42 -3.33
C ASP A 926 -20.94 26.80 -2.75
N THR A 927 -21.66 27.25 -1.71
CA THR A 927 -21.36 28.46 -0.93
C THR A 927 -20.31 28.27 0.17
N CYS A 928 -19.72 27.07 0.30
CA CYS A 928 -18.70 26.79 1.32
C CYS A 928 -17.47 27.70 1.14
N GLU A 929 -17.00 28.29 2.24
CA GLU A 929 -15.92 29.28 2.22
C GLU A 929 -14.61 28.71 1.65
N TYR A 930 -14.34 27.41 1.87
CA TYR A 930 -13.19 26.69 1.29
C TYR A 930 -13.23 26.60 -0.24
N ILE A 931 -14.44 26.57 -0.82
CA ILE A 931 -14.66 26.47 -2.27
C ILE A 931 -14.59 27.87 -2.85
N VAL A 932 -15.40 28.80 -2.32
CA VAL A 932 -15.49 30.19 -2.79
C VAL A 932 -14.15 30.93 -2.71
N GLN A 933 -13.36 30.71 -1.66
CA GLN A 933 -12.02 31.32 -1.50
C GLN A 933 -10.89 30.46 -2.09
N GLY A 934 -11.18 29.24 -2.56
CA GLY A 934 -10.19 28.28 -3.03
C GLY A 934 -9.19 27.76 -1.97
N LYS A 935 -9.34 28.16 -0.69
CA LYS A 935 -8.29 28.09 0.35
C LYS A 935 -8.70 27.22 1.55
N VAL A 936 -7.80 26.34 2.00
CA VAL A 936 -7.95 25.54 3.23
C VAL A 936 -6.61 25.48 3.98
N PRO A 937 -6.54 25.81 5.29
CA PRO A 937 -7.56 26.48 6.10
C PRO A 937 -7.89 27.88 5.55
N LEU A 938 -9.01 28.47 5.99
CA LEU A 938 -9.33 29.87 5.65
C LEU A 938 -8.23 30.83 6.14
N THR A 939 -7.62 30.52 7.27
CA THR A 939 -6.56 31.30 7.93
C THR A 939 -5.82 30.46 8.96
N ASP A 940 -4.58 30.82 9.24
CA ASP A 940 -3.77 30.31 10.35
C ASP A 940 -3.41 31.40 11.38
N GLU A 941 -4.07 32.56 11.29
CA GLU A 941 -3.98 33.65 12.26
C GLU A 941 -4.69 33.33 13.59
N MET A 942 -4.17 33.93 14.67
CA MET A 942 -4.78 33.92 16.00
C MET A 942 -6.09 34.73 16.02
N GLU A 943 -7.04 34.33 16.86
CA GLU A 943 -8.39 34.93 17.03
C GLU A 943 -9.28 34.89 15.78
N ARG A 944 -8.88 34.10 14.78
CA ARG A 944 -9.63 33.84 13.54
C ARG A 944 -10.02 32.38 13.44
N ASP A 945 -11.10 32.12 12.70
CA ASP A 945 -11.65 30.79 12.49
C ASP A 945 -11.02 30.13 11.24
N PRO A 946 -10.27 29.02 11.36
CA PRO A 946 -9.69 28.32 10.21
C PRO A 946 -10.74 27.53 9.42
N LEU A 947 -11.94 27.30 9.98
CA LEU A 947 -12.94 26.37 9.47
C LEU A 947 -14.05 27.04 8.65
N CYS A 948 -14.52 26.33 7.63
CA CYS A 948 -15.79 26.64 6.96
C CYS A 948 -16.99 26.55 7.93
N SER A 949 -18.09 27.22 7.59
CA SER A 949 -19.31 27.18 8.40
C SER A 949 -20.13 25.91 8.23
N CYS A 950 -19.92 25.12 7.17
CA CYS A 950 -20.72 23.94 6.84
C CYS A 950 -20.84 22.91 7.99
N GLY A 951 -19.77 22.74 8.78
CA GLY A 951 -19.72 21.80 9.90
C GLY A 951 -20.22 22.34 11.26
N LYS A 952 -20.57 23.62 11.37
CA LYS A 952 -20.94 24.24 12.66
C LYS A 952 -22.27 23.69 13.18
N GLY A 953 -22.25 23.16 14.40
CA GLY A 953 -23.41 22.52 15.01
C GLY A 953 -23.85 21.21 14.36
N LYS A 954 -23.02 20.60 13.49
CA LYS A 954 -23.27 19.28 12.91
C LYS A 954 -22.65 18.17 13.78
N ASP A 955 -23.34 17.05 13.87
CA ASP A 955 -22.90 15.84 14.59
C ASP A 955 -22.58 16.06 16.08
N VAL A 956 -23.25 17.02 16.73
CA VAL A 956 -22.93 17.52 18.10
C VAL A 956 -23.64 16.80 19.25
N ASP A 957 -24.25 15.63 19.02
CA ASP A 957 -24.99 14.88 20.05
C ASP A 957 -24.15 14.55 21.29
N GLY A 958 -22.83 14.38 21.15
CA GLY A 958 -21.92 14.20 22.27
C GLY A 958 -21.80 15.43 23.17
N MET A 959 -21.89 16.65 22.61
CA MET A 959 -21.92 17.89 23.39
C MET A 959 -23.26 18.11 24.08
N LEU A 960 -24.37 17.73 23.45
CA LEU A 960 -25.71 17.88 24.05
C LEU A 960 -25.89 17.04 25.32
N LYS A 961 -25.16 15.92 25.45
CA LYS A 961 -25.12 15.06 26.66
C LYS A 961 -24.41 15.68 27.87
N VAL A 962 -23.65 16.76 27.68
CA VAL A 962 -22.93 17.46 28.77
C VAL A 962 -23.59 18.83 28.96
N PRO A 963 -24.30 19.09 30.08
CA PRO A 963 -25.07 20.32 30.28
C PRO A 963 -24.27 21.61 30.03
N GLU A 964 -23.03 21.66 30.47
CA GLU A 964 -22.10 22.78 30.32
C GLU A 964 -21.69 23.02 28.86
N TRP A 965 -21.63 21.97 28.04
CA TRP A 965 -21.23 22.04 26.63
C TRP A 965 -22.43 22.30 25.71
N SER A 966 -23.62 21.87 26.11
CA SER A 966 -24.86 21.93 25.31
C SER A 966 -25.16 23.32 24.71
N LYS A 967 -24.90 24.41 25.46
CA LYS A 967 -25.15 25.79 25.03
C LYS A 967 -24.14 26.32 24.00
N LEU A 968 -23.02 25.63 23.84
CA LEU A 968 -21.94 25.96 22.89
C LEU A 968 -21.96 25.07 21.64
N ALA A 969 -22.67 23.94 21.68
CA ALA A 969 -22.70 22.93 20.61
C ALA A 969 -22.93 23.51 19.21
N ARG A 970 -23.87 24.47 19.05
CA ARG A 970 -24.16 25.15 17.77
C ARG A 970 -22.99 25.94 17.15
N PHE A 971 -21.94 26.22 17.91
CA PHE A 971 -20.76 26.97 17.45
C PHE A 971 -19.54 26.07 17.25
N ALA A 972 -19.59 24.83 17.74
CA ALA A 972 -18.49 23.88 17.64
C ALA A 972 -18.57 23.06 16.34
N VAL A 973 -17.43 22.47 15.96
CA VAL A 973 -17.30 21.54 14.84
C VAL A 973 -16.69 20.24 15.34
N ARG A 974 -17.23 19.09 14.94
CA ARG A 974 -16.70 17.76 15.32
C ARG A 974 -15.37 17.48 14.61
N ILE A 975 -14.43 16.86 15.33
CA ILE A 975 -13.08 16.51 14.85
C ILE A 975 -12.67 15.10 15.30
N ALA A 976 -11.84 14.45 14.49
CA ALA A 976 -11.22 13.17 14.80
C ALA A 976 -9.69 13.23 14.69
N PHE A 977 -8.99 13.23 15.83
CA PHE A 977 -7.52 13.18 15.87
C PHE A 977 -7.00 11.94 16.59
N SER A 978 -5.87 11.44 16.11
CA SER A 978 -5.16 10.28 16.64
C SER A 978 -3.69 10.65 16.88
N PRO A 979 -2.92 9.84 17.63
CA PRO A 979 -1.47 9.93 17.61
C PRO A 979 -0.94 9.87 16.16
N LEU A 980 0.04 10.72 15.83
CA LEU A 980 0.69 10.79 14.52
C LEU A 980 2.09 10.16 14.64
N PHE A 981 2.26 8.95 14.16
CA PHE A 981 3.47 8.15 14.35
C PHE A 981 4.61 8.60 13.46
N ALA A 982 5.82 8.51 13.98
CA ALA A 982 7.06 8.51 13.18
C ALA A 982 7.10 7.33 12.20
N VAL A 983 7.75 7.55 11.05
CA VAL A 983 7.82 6.57 9.95
C VAL A 983 9.07 5.70 10.13
N SER A 984 8.91 4.44 10.52
CA SER A 984 10.03 3.60 10.98
C SER A 984 11.10 3.30 9.94
N TYR A 985 10.74 3.32 8.64
CA TYR A 985 11.71 3.13 7.56
C TYR A 985 12.52 4.39 7.27
N LEU A 986 12.01 5.58 7.62
CA LEU A 986 12.77 6.83 7.59
C LEU A 986 13.63 7.02 8.83
N GLU A 987 13.02 6.90 10.01
CA GLU A 987 13.62 7.29 11.28
C GLU A 987 13.40 6.25 12.39
N LYS A 988 14.39 6.14 13.29
CA LYS A 988 14.40 5.10 14.31
C LYS A 988 13.36 5.38 15.40
N VAL A 989 12.41 4.46 15.56
CA VAL A 989 11.39 4.50 16.62
C VAL A 989 11.82 3.63 17.81
N GLY A 990 11.54 4.07 19.03
CA GLY A 990 11.88 3.33 20.26
C GLY A 990 13.38 3.38 20.64
N ARG A 991 13.78 2.53 21.60
CA ARG A 991 15.17 2.49 22.09
C ARG A 991 15.99 1.51 21.27
N ASP A 992 17.10 2.01 20.73
CA ASP A 992 18.10 1.21 20.05
C ASP A 992 18.58 -0.01 20.89
N PRO A 993 18.48 -1.24 20.37
CA PRO A 993 19.05 -2.42 21.02
C PRO A 993 20.54 -2.30 21.32
N ALA A 994 21.32 -1.61 20.46
CA ALA A 994 22.76 -1.40 20.62
C ALA A 994 23.10 -0.29 21.64
N ALA A 995 22.24 0.72 21.82
CA ALA A 995 22.29 1.68 22.93
C ALA A 995 21.89 1.08 24.30
N GLY A 996 21.52 -0.20 24.33
CA GLY A 996 21.39 -0.96 25.58
C GLY A 996 22.70 -0.96 26.34
N ARG A 997 22.79 -0.23 27.45
CA ARG A 997 23.98 -0.21 28.30
C ARG A 997 24.16 -1.53 29.07
N CYS A 998 25.40 -1.94 29.28
CA CYS A 998 25.73 -3.07 30.14
C CYS A 998 25.10 -2.92 31.54
N PHE A 999 24.47 -3.99 32.04
CA PHE A 999 23.85 -4.02 33.36
C PHE A 999 24.87 -3.73 34.48
N VAL A 1000 26.11 -4.20 34.30
CA VAL A 1000 27.21 -4.03 35.27
C VAL A 1000 27.93 -2.70 35.09
N CYS A 1001 28.62 -2.50 33.96
CA CYS A 1001 29.55 -1.37 33.78
C CYS A 1001 28.93 -0.15 33.07
N ARG A 1002 27.65 -0.21 32.67
CA ARG A 1002 26.96 0.80 31.84
C ARG A 1002 27.61 1.13 30.48
N GLY A 1003 28.69 0.47 30.08
CA GLY A 1003 29.37 0.65 28.79
C GLY A 1003 28.58 0.10 27.60
N LYS A 1004 29.03 0.46 26.39
CA LYS A 1004 28.59 -0.11 25.10
C LYS A 1004 29.13 -1.54 24.91
N GLY A 1005 28.49 -2.31 24.03
CA GLY A 1005 28.93 -3.67 23.68
C GLY A 1005 30.29 -3.71 22.99
N LYS A 1006 31.05 -4.80 23.19
CA LYS A 1006 32.35 -5.04 22.56
C LYS A 1006 32.38 -6.45 21.94
N PRO A 1007 32.12 -6.64 20.64
CA PRO A 1007 31.69 -5.64 19.64
C PRO A 1007 30.17 -5.35 19.67
N LYS A 1008 29.35 -6.22 20.28
CA LYS A 1008 27.89 -6.05 20.40
C LYS A 1008 27.38 -6.43 21.79
N MET A 1009 26.18 -5.96 22.13
CA MET A 1009 25.55 -6.24 23.43
C MET A 1009 24.96 -7.65 23.47
N MET A 1010 25.37 -8.44 24.45
CA MET A 1010 24.85 -9.80 24.68
C MET A 1010 23.67 -9.77 25.64
N LYS A 1011 22.58 -10.50 25.33
CA LYS A 1011 21.45 -10.72 26.26
C LYS A 1011 21.72 -12.01 27.05
N CYS A 1012 21.25 -12.11 28.30
CA CYS A 1012 21.21 -13.40 29.01
C CYS A 1012 20.33 -14.40 28.23
N THR A 1013 20.89 -15.54 27.82
CA THR A 1013 20.20 -16.56 27.01
C THR A 1013 19.03 -17.23 27.73
N ALA A 1014 19.07 -17.35 29.06
CA ALA A 1014 18.01 -17.99 29.83
C ALA A 1014 16.79 -17.09 30.06
N CYS A 1015 16.98 -15.82 30.43
CA CYS A 1015 15.87 -14.92 30.78
C CYS A 1015 15.57 -13.80 29.78
N GLY A 1016 16.52 -13.44 28.89
CA GLY A 1016 16.43 -12.32 27.95
C GLY A 1016 16.42 -10.90 28.56
N LYS A 1017 16.30 -10.77 29.89
CA LYS A 1017 15.99 -9.50 30.59
C LYS A 1017 17.19 -8.61 30.89
N VAL A 1018 18.37 -9.18 31.10
CA VAL A 1018 19.62 -8.44 31.38
C VAL A 1018 20.59 -8.52 30.21
N ARG A 1019 21.47 -7.53 30.09
CA ARG A 1019 22.40 -7.37 28.97
C ARG A 1019 23.80 -7.01 29.44
N TYR A 1020 24.81 -7.57 28.77
CA TYR A 1020 26.22 -7.42 29.12
C TYR A 1020 27.03 -6.99 27.89
N CYS A 1021 28.04 -6.14 28.09
CA CYS A 1021 28.92 -5.73 26.99
C CYS A 1021 29.95 -6.78 26.60
N SER A 1022 30.21 -7.76 27.49
CA SER A 1022 31.25 -8.77 27.38
C SER A 1022 30.97 -9.94 28.33
N LYS A 1023 31.66 -11.08 28.18
CA LYS A 1023 31.42 -12.29 29.00
C LYS A 1023 31.83 -12.07 30.46
N GLU A 1024 32.84 -11.25 30.69
CA GLU A 1024 33.35 -10.91 32.02
C GLU A 1024 32.30 -10.14 32.82
N CYS A 1025 31.58 -9.22 32.18
CA CYS A 1025 30.44 -8.54 32.80
C CYS A 1025 29.27 -9.49 33.11
N GLN A 1026 29.01 -10.48 32.26
CA GLN A 1026 28.02 -11.51 32.54
C GLN A 1026 28.42 -12.34 33.77
N SER A 1027 29.66 -12.84 33.81
CA SER A 1027 30.18 -13.63 34.94
C SER A 1027 30.19 -12.85 36.25
N LYS A 1028 30.50 -11.54 36.21
CA LYS A 1028 30.51 -10.65 37.39
C LYS A 1028 29.11 -10.47 38.00
N ASP A 1029 28.06 -10.37 37.18
CA ASP A 1029 26.67 -10.29 37.64
C ASP A 1029 26.08 -11.65 38.01
N TRP A 1030 26.62 -12.75 37.44
CA TRP A 1030 25.97 -14.06 37.46
C TRP A 1030 25.61 -14.56 38.88
N LYS A 1031 26.44 -14.31 39.90
CA LYS A 1031 26.14 -14.69 41.29
C LYS A 1031 24.86 -14.02 41.82
N ALA A 1032 24.62 -12.76 41.48
CA ALA A 1032 23.44 -11.99 41.89
C ALA A 1032 22.24 -12.16 40.93
N HIS A 1033 22.52 -12.44 39.65
CA HIS A 1033 21.50 -12.63 38.62
C HIS A 1033 20.90 -14.05 38.65
N LYS A 1034 21.71 -15.10 38.82
CA LYS A 1034 21.28 -16.52 38.78
C LYS A 1034 20.04 -16.82 39.65
N PRO A 1035 19.92 -16.36 40.91
CA PRO A 1035 18.72 -16.58 41.73
C PRO A 1035 17.45 -15.88 41.20
N LYS A 1036 17.62 -14.79 40.43
CA LYS A 1036 16.55 -13.97 39.87
C LYS A 1036 16.26 -14.31 38.39
N CYS A 1037 17.13 -15.10 37.77
CA CYS A 1037 17.11 -15.52 36.37
C CYS A 1037 16.05 -16.61 36.14
N LYS A 1038 14.77 -16.26 36.31
CA LYS A 1038 13.67 -17.09 35.83
C LYS A 1038 13.76 -17.17 34.30
N GLN A 1039 13.75 -18.40 33.76
CA GLN A 1039 13.68 -18.62 32.31
C GLN A 1039 12.58 -17.73 31.70
N ALA A 1040 12.84 -17.18 30.52
CA ALA A 1040 11.75 -16.71 29.69
C ALA A 1040 10.86 -17.93 29.45
N VAL A 1041 9.56 -17.81 29.77
CA VAL A 1041 8.60 -18.91 29.56
C VAL A 1041 8.32 -19.00 28.07
N VAL A 1042 9.28 -19.55 27.34
CA VAL A 1042 9.08 -20.21 26.06
C VAL A 1042 8.60 -21.61 26.45
N LYS A 1043 7.30 -21.73 26.72
CA LYS A 1043 6.65 -23.03 26.71
C LYS A 1043 6.15 -23.25 25.30
N VAL A 1044 6.83 -24.21 24.66
CA VAL A 1044 6.57 -24.79 23.33
C VAL A 1044 5.10 -25.04 23.14
#